data_AF-A0A2E8B4K5-F1
#
_entry.id   AF-A0A2E8B4K5-F1
#
_cell.length_a   1.000
_cell.length_b   1.000
_cell.length_c   1.000
_cell.angle_alpha   90.00
_cell.angle_beta   90.00
_cell.angle_gamma   90.00
#
_symmetry.space_group_name_H-M   'P 1'
#
loop_
_entity.id
_entity.type
_entity.pdbx_description
1 polymer ?
#
loop_
_entity_poly.entity_id
_entity_poly.type
_entity_poly.pdbx_seq_one_letter_code
_entity_poly.pdbx_strand_id
1 'polypeptide(L)'
;MPTAQGGPIGIQPWKRYLFNAIRDRSGCVRALLLFWTLTFQVFESHVQAGGGPQNVLVVVNSRSWASCTIANYFCALRDVPAGHVVYLDWQDSVDQTDIQKFRDKILGPVIQSIEQRHLAAQIDYIVYSSDLPYAISYKQELKNKQDRWPTASITGLTYLTPLVMAKREDFSAHNVNWYMRPWLMLRSDSQQPLPESRGFCTTYGWTADRKQVNKTGRHYILSTMLGFTSGRGNSVSEVIRGLRKSAGADGTFPPGTIYFAQNNDVRSVVRQHAFEPVARELRSLGIKSQIVQRIVPHGKSDIQGLTTGQAELNWTQSNNRILPGAICENFTSFGAVLAEHGTQTPLSVFIRAGAAGTCGTVAEPMAILNKFPHPMLHVHYARGCSLAEAFYQSVHGPYQLLIVGDPLCRPWAKIPKIGVKGLQAGQTVNGTLQITPTVLSPRDFQPRYFEIYLQGQKLAVVQPEESWDLDTTKLADGYLELRVVAVDSAAIQTQGYLTLPFTIDNNNNNQLEFSIRPKDSVSWNEKLTVTAACPGSSEIVIFQHRRVLAKIEGDQGQAEIDPRLLGMGQVTLSCIATGSKDTTTYVAAKPVRVHVAPPRPFAAKSAPTRNMVPGLLLRRSDGSKQIVKKTNQASWPSEKGIGPRQPYTLQGYFQVPTEDVYQFQLAVNGQAQLWIDGKQVFEKESPAYHFNYIPVAFREGWHQVQLRGTSPYAPRVHFAFGGPGTQTVGADRFRCRP
;
A
#
# COMPACT_ATOMS: atom_id res chain seq x y z
N MET A 1 7.01 -51.00 11.54
CA MET A 1 5.62 -51.48 11.79
C MET A 1 5.45 -51.64 13.29
N PRO A 2 4.27 -51.39 13.89
CA PRO A 2 2.92 -51.30 13.29
C PRO A 2 2.44 -49.82 13.14
N THR A 3 2.09 -49.36 11.94
CA THR A 3 0.72 -49.27 11.36
C THR A 3 -0.28 -48.49 12.22
N ALA A 4 -0.44 -47.20 11.91
CA ALA A 4 -1.67 -46.45 12.15
C ALA A 4 -2.04 -45.75 10.83
N GLN A 5 -3.18 -46.16 10.28
CA GLN A 5 -3.73 -45.73 9.00
C GLN A 5 -4.13 -44.26 9.03
N GLY A 6 -3.75 -43.53 7.98
CA GLY A 6 -4.18 -42.16 7.74
C GLY A 6 -5.63 -42.11 7.25
N GLY A 7 -6.45 -41.33 7.96
CA GLY A 7 -7.71 -40.78 7.44
C GLY A 7 -7.47 -39.38 6.85
N PRO A 8 -8.30 -38.92 5.89
CA PRO A 8 -8.14 -37.61 5.29
C PRO A 8 -8.45 -36.54 6.34
N ILE A 9 -7.46 -35.72 6.69
CA ILE A 9 -7.65 -34.58 7.58
C ILE A 9 -8.50 -33.54 6.84
N GLY A 10 -9.78 -33.51 7.20
CA GLY A 10 -10.77 -32.58 6.69
C GLY A 10 -10.34 -31.14 6.89
N ILE A 11 -10.43 -30.37 5.81
CA ILE A 11 -10.37 -28.92 5.82
C ILE A 11 -11.57 -28.42 6.63
N GLN A 12 -11.29 -27.70 7.73
CA GLN A 12 -12.02 -26.56 8.32
C GLN A 12 -12.29 -26.64 9.84
N PRO A 13 -11.79 -25.63 10.59
CA PRO A 13 -12.44 -25.15 11.81
C PRO A 13 -12.67 -23.62 11.84
N TRP A 14 -12.73 -22.91 10.70
CA TRP A 14 -12.96 -21.44 10.67
C TRP A 14 -14.44 -21.03 10.50
N LYS A 15 -15.33 -21.93 10.05
CA LYS A 15 -16.78 -21.65 9.91
C LYS A 15 -17.51 -21.33 11.23
N ARG A 16 -16.92 -21.60 12.39
CA ARG A 16 -17.59 -21.38 13.69
C ARG A 16 -17.48 -19.94 14.22
N TYR A 17 -16.64 -19.09 13.63
CA TYR A 17 -16.58 -17.64 13.93
C TYR A 17 -17.54 -16.80 13.08
N LEU A 18 -18.20 -17.39 12.08
CA LEU A 18 -19.08 -16.71 11.13
C LEU A 18 -20.48 -16.39 11.66
N PHE A 19 -20.87 -16.87 12.84
CA PHE A 19 -22.28 -16.83 13.27
C PHE A 19 -22.65 -15.88 14.43
N ASN A 20 -21.70 -15.17 15.05
CA ASN A 20 -21.99 -14.36 16.25
C ASN A 20 -21.76 -12.85 16.14
N ALA A 21 -21.54 -12.29 14.93
CA ALA A 21 -21.36 -10.84 14.74
C ALA A 21 -22.39 -10.17 13.80
N ILE A 22 -23.41 -10.90 13.34
CA ILE A 22 -24.51 -10.35 12.53
C ILE A 22 -25.80 -10.47 13.33
N ARG A 23 -25.91 -9.63 14.36
CA ARG A 23 -27.19 -9.39 15.03
C ARG A 23 -27.29 -7.92 15.36
N ASP A 24 -27.25 -7.07 14.33
CA ASP A 24 -27.82 -5.75 14.43
C ASP A 24 -28.56 -5.34 13.15
N ARG A 25 -29.68 -4.64 13.37
CA ARG A 25 -30.85 -4.56 12.50
C ARG A 25 -30.70 -3.47 11.44
N SER A 26 -30.65 -3.86 10.16
CA SER A 26 -31.20 -3.12 9.02
C SER A 26 -30.98 -3.93 7.73
N GLY A 27 -31.92 -3.83 6.77
CA GLY A 27 -31.90 -4.58 5.50
C GLY A 27 -30.68 -4.36 4.60
N CYS A 28 -29.72 -3.55 5.03
CA CYS A 28 -28.48 -3.16 4.34
C CYS A 28 -27.49 -4.30 4.05
N VAL A 29 -27.56 -5.42 4.78
CA VAL A 29 -26.58 -6.52 4.63
C VAL A 29 -26.91 -7.43 3.43
N ARG A 30 -28.17 -7.47 2.95
CA ARG A 30 -28.55 -8.32 1.80
C ARG A 30 -28.04 -7.79 0.45
N ALA A 31 -27.95 -6.48 0.27
CA ALA A 31 -27.45 -5.89 -0.97
C ALA A 31 -25.93 -6.11 -1.15
N LEU A 32 -25.15 -6.15 -0.06
CA LEU A 32 -23.68 -6.33 -0.13
C LEU A 32 -23.25 -7.79 -0.37
N LEU A 33 -24.11 -8.77 -0.06
CA LEU A 33 -23.78 -10.21 -0.09
C LEU A 33 -24.25 -10.95 -1.35
N LEU A 34 -25.06 -10.33 -2.20
CA LEU A 34 -25.62 -10.95 -3.42
C LEU A 34 -24.94 -10.48 -4.72
N PHE A 35 -23.88 -9.67 -4.62
CA PHE A 35 -23.07 -9.28 -5.77
C PHE A 35 -22.17 -10.44 -6.19
N TRP A 36 -22.60 -11.13 -7.26
CA TRP A 36 -21.92 -12.20 -8.01
C TRP A 36 -22.15 -13.64 -7.51
N THR A 37 -23.37 -14.16 -7.71
CA THR A 37 -23.57 -15.61 -7.89
C THR A 37 -23.71 -15.93 -9.38
N LEU A 38 -22.59 -15.96 -10.10
CA LEU A 38 -22.50 -16.75 -11.33
C LEU A 38 -22.18 -18.19 -10.90
N THR A 39 -23.04 -19.12 -11.30
CA THR A 39 -22.82 -20.56 -11.16
C THR A 39 -21.64 -20.95 -12.04
N PHE A 40 -20.43 -20.92 -11.49
CA PHE A 40 -19.23 -21.39 -12.19
C PHE A 40 -19.18 -22.91 -12.17
N GLN A 41 -19.10 -23.51 -13.35
CA GLN A 41 -18.48 -24.83 -13.48
C GLN A 41 -17.03 -24.70 -12.99
N VAL A 42 -16.62 -25.59 -12.09
CA VAL A 42 -15.26 -25.68 -11.60
C VAL A 42 -14.39 -26.19 -12.74
N PHE A 43 -13.84 -25.28 -13.54
CA PHE A 43 -12.70 -25.61 -14.39
C PHE A 43 -11.52 -25.93 -13.46
N GLU A 44 -10.81 -27.03 -13.73
CA GLU A 44 -9.55 -27.32 -13.07
C GLU A 44 -8.58 -26.16 -13.34
N SER A 45 -8.42 -25.28 -12.36
CA SER A 45 -7.45 -24.21 -12.43
C SER A 45 -6.06 -24.83 -12.37
N HIS A 46 -5.34 -24.75 -13.49
CA HIS A 46 -3.89 -24.85 -13.42
C HIS A 46 -3.41 -23.67 -12.55
N VAL A 47 -2.73 -24.00 -11.46
CA VAL A 47 -2.26 -23.10 -10.40
C VAL A 47 -0.91 -22.49 -10.85
N GLN A 48 -0.76 -21.17 -10.79
CA GLN A 48 0.12 -20.41 -11.71
C GLN A 48 0.76 -19.16 -11.07
N ALA A 49 2.06 -18.93 -11.25
CA ALA A 49 2.89 -17.86 -10.68
C ALA A 49 3.02 -16.59 -11.55
N GLY A 50 3.59 -15.55 -10.96
CA GLY A 50 3.84 -14.27 -11.60
C GLY A 50 2.77 -13.26 -11.20
N GLY A 51 3.18 -12.02 -10.94
CA GLY A 51 2.27 -10.97 -10.50
C GLY A 51 2.03 -9.86 -11.51
N GLY A 52 0.75 -9.51 -11.68
CA GLY A 52 0.30 -8.31 -12.36
C GLY A 52 -0.71 -7.53 -11.51
N PRO A 53 -1.19 -6.39 -12.01
CA PRO A 53 -2.15 -5.54 -11.30
C PRO A 53 -3.44 -6.25 -10.87
N GLN A 54 -3.87 -7.26 -11.63
CA GLN A 54 -5.01 -8.10 -11.34
C GLN A 54 -4.80 -9.06 -10.15
N ASN A 55 -3.57 -9.20 -9.66
CA ASN A 55 -3.24 -10.01 -8.49
C ASN A 55 -3.00 -9.15 -7.23
N VAL A 56 -3.20 -7.83 -7.31
CA VAL A 56 -2.89 -6.88 -6.23
C VAL A 56 -4.15 -6.41 -5.54
N LEU A 57 -4.21 -6.59 -4.22
CA LEU A 57 -5.18 -5.91 -3.35
C LEU A 57 -4.52 -4.71 -2.64
N VAL A 58 -5.13 -3.54 -2.73
CA VAL A 58 -4.66 -2.32 -2.07
C VAL A 58 -5.49 -2.03 -0.82
N VAL A 59 -4.83 -1.83 0.32
CA VAL A 59 -5.45 -1.53 1.61
C VAL A 59 -5.21 -0.07 1.96
N VAL A 60 -6.29 0.67 2.18
CA VAL A 60 -6.29 2.12 2.34
C VAL A 60 -6.87 2.49 3.70
N ASN A 61 -6.13 3.26 4.50
CA ASN A 61 -6.75 3.97 5.64
C ASN A 61 -7.66 5.09 5.10
N SER A 62 -8.97 4.96 5.28
CA SER A 62 -9.98 5.90 4.78
C SER A 62 -9.97 7.25 5.50
N ARG A 63 -9.38 7.32 6.71
CA ARG A 63 -9.27 8.57 7.49
C ARG A 63 -8.06 9.42 7.11
N SER A 64 -7.08 8.84 6.44
CA SER A 64 -5.87 9.56 6.03
C SER A 64 -5.99 10.02 4.59
N TRP A 65 -5.98 11.35 4.39
CA TRP A 65 -5.94 11.95 3.05
C TRP A 65 -4.69 11.50 2.29
N ALA A 66 -3.55 11.33 2.98
CA ALA A 66 -2.30 10.86 2.41
C ALA A 66 -2.43 9.43 1.89
N SER A 67 -3.00 8.54 2.70
CA SER A 67 -3.27 7.15 2.34
C SER A 67 -4.20 7.04 1.13
N CYS A 68 -5.32 7.77 1.13
CA CYS A 68 -6.25 7.80 -0.01
C CYS A 68 -5.57 8.33 -1.28
N THR A 69 -4.81 9.42 -1.16
CA THR A 69 -4.09 10.03 -2.29
C THR A 69 -3.06 9.06 -2.88
N ILE A 70 -2.18 8.49 -2.05
CA ILE A 70 -1.15 7.55 -2.49
C ILE A 70 -1.77 6.32 -3.16
N ALA A 71 -2.85 5.79 -2.60
CA ALA A 71 -3.56 4.65 -3.17
C ALA A 71 -4.16 4.96 -4.55
N ASN A 72 -4.78 6.14 -4.73
CA ASN A 72 -5.32 6.55 -6.03
C ASN A 72 -4.23 6.62 -7.10
N TYR A 73 -3.09 7.25 -6.78
CA TYR A 73 -1.96 7.33 -7.70
C TYR A 73 -1.40 5.95 -8.04
N PHE A 74 -1.23 5.07 -7.06
CA PHE A 74 -0.76 3.70 -7.30
C PHE A 74 -1.74 2.92 -8.19
N CYS A 75 -3.03 2.94 -7.87
CA CYS A 75 -4.05 2.24 -8.65
C CYS A 75 -4.10 2.75 -10.10
N ALA A 76 -3.99 4.06 -10.32
CA ALA A 76 -3.96 4.65 -11.65
C ALA A 76 -2.67 4.32 -12.42
N LEU A 77 -1.51 4.33 -11.76
CA LEU A 77 -0.22 4.00 -12.38
C LEU A 77 -0.10 2.52 -12.74
N ARG A 78 -0.72 1.65 -11.94
CA ARG A 78 -0.63 0.20 -12.11
C ARG A 78 -1.85 -0.42 -12.78
N ASP A 79 -2.91 0.32 -13.06
CA ASP A 79 -4.19 -0.24 -13.55
C ASP A 79 -4.75 -1.31 -12.58
N VAL A 80 -4.76 -1.00 -11.28
CA VAL A 80 -5.33 -1.91 -10.26
C VAL A 80 -6.86 -1.92 -10.41
N PRO A 81 -7.49 -3.10 -10.53
CA PRO A 81 -8.95 -3.18 -10.66
C PRO A 81 -9.68 -2.54 -9.48
N ALA A 82 -10.78 -1.83 -9.78
CA ALA A 82 -11.60 -1.16 -8.77
C ALA A 82 -12.13 -2.11 -7.67
N GLY A 83 -12.37 -3.37 -8.03
CA GLY A 83 -12.76 -4.41 -7.07
C GLY A 83 -11.69 -4.79 -6.05
N HIS A 84 -10.43 -4.39 -6.25
CA HIS A 84 -9.29 -4.82 -5.44
C HIS A 84 -8.82 -3.78 -4.42
N VAL A 85 -9.64 -2.75 -4.17
CA VAL A 85 -9.34 -1.75 -3.13
C VAL A 85 -10.20 -2.00 -1.88
N VAL A 86 -9.56 -2.03 -0.71
CA VAL A 86 -10.21 -2.19 0.60
C VAL A 86 -9.91 -0.96 1.45
N TYR A 87 -10.97 -0.27 1.88
CA TYR A 87 -10.89 0.86 2.78
C TYR A 87 -11.09 0.39 4.23
N LEU A 88 -10.18 0.75 5.11
CA LEU A 88 -10.24 0.51 6.55
C LEU A 88 -10.37 1.83 7.29
N ASP A 89 -11.28 1.89 8.27
CA ASP A 89 -11.41 3.04 9.17
C ASP A 89 -10.41 2.90 10.33
N TRP A 90 -9.14 3.21 10.06
CA TRP A 90 -8.07 3.13 11.06
C TRP A 90 -7.81 4.48 11.73
N GLN A 91 -8.12 4.55 13.02
CA GLN A 91 -8.13 5.80 13.81
C GLN A 91 -7.09 5.83 14.94
N ASP A 92 -6.33 4.74 15.09
CA ASP A 92 -5.35 4.54 16.15
C ASP A 92 -3.93 4.90 15.69
N SER A 93 -2.94 4.59 16.55
CA SER A 93 -1.53 4.84 16.24
C SER A 93 -1.10 4.19 14.92
N VAL A 94 -0.30 4.94 14.18
CA VAL A 94 0.39 4.49 12.94
C VAL A 94 1.78 3.95 13.21
N ASP A 95 2.30 4.10 14.43
CA ASP A 95 3.59 3.55 14.78
C ASP A 95 3.48 2.05 15.10
N GLN A 96 2.56 1.71 16.01
CA GLN A 96 2.43 0.35 16.50
C GLN A 96 1.00 0.01 16.98
N THR A 97 0.57 -1.22 16.74
CA THR A 97 -0.63 -1.84 17.35
C THR A 97 -0.28 -3.21 17.95
N ASP A 98 -1.19 -3.83 18.71
CA ASP A 98 -1.08 -5.24 19.11
C ASP A 98 -1.64 -6.21 18.05
N ILE A 99 -1.20 -7.46 18.12
CA ILE A 99 -1.54 -8.50 17.15
C ILE A 99 -3.02 -8.89 17.13
N GLN A 100 -3.72 -8.80 18.26
CA GLN A 100 -5.15 -9.09 18.30
C GLN A 100 -5.92 -8.02 17.53
N LYS A 101 -5.61 -6.74 17.78
CA LYS A 101 -6.19 -5.62 17.03
C LYS A 101 -5.80 -5.65 15.55
N PHE A 102 -4.59 -6.07 15.21
CA PHE A 102 -4.18 -6.29 13.82
C PHE A 102 -5.07 -7.32 13.12
N ARG A 103 -5.35 -8.46 13.75
CA ARG A 103 -6.28 -9.46 13.19
C ARG A 103 -7.69 -8.90 13.06
N ASP A 104 -8.20 -8.26 14.10
CA ASP A 104 -9.62 -7.88 14.18
C ASP A 104 -9.97 -6.66 13.33
N LYS A 105 -9.02 -5.74 13.13
CA LYS A 105 -9.27 -4.42 12.52
C LYS A 105 -8.52 -4.18 11.21
N ILE A 106 -7.54 -5.02 10.88
CA ILE A 106 -6.74 -4.87 9.64
C ILE A 106 -6.75 -6.15 8.81
N LEU A 107 -6.04 -7.20 9.23
CA LEU A 107 -5.83 -8.38 8.39
C LEU A 107 -7.11 -9.19 8.19
N GLY A 108 -7.90 -9.42 9.24
CA GLY A 108 -9.16 -10.15 9.17
C GLY A 108 -10.16 -9.51 8.18
N PRO A 109 -10.49 -8.21 8.30
CA PRO A 109 -11.35 -7.52 7.35
C PRO A 109 -10.83 -7.54 5.90
N VAL A 110 -9.51 -7.51 5.71
CA VAL A 110 -8.87 -7.62 4.39
C VAL A 110 -9.07 -9.03 3.79
N ILE A 111 -8.78 -10.08 4.55
CA ILE A 111 -8.98 -11.48 4.11
C ILE A 111 -10.47 -11.76 3.87
N GLN A 112 -11.35 -11.29 4.75
CA GLN A 112 -12.79 -11.38 4.56
C GLN A 112 -13.24 -10.70 3.26
N SER A 113 -12.68 -9.53 2.93
CA SER A 113 -12.97 -8.84 1.67
C SER A 113 -12.48 -9.63 0.46
N ILE A 114 -11.32 -10.28 0.54
CA ILE A 114 -10.81 -11.17 -0.53
C ILE A 114 -11.77 -12.34 -0.75
N GLU A 115 -12.22 -13.00 0.33
CA GLU A 115 -13.13 -14.14 0.27
C GLU A 115 -14.51 -13.75 -0.28
N GLN A 116 -15.11 -12.69 0.25
CA GLN A 116 -16.43 -12.19 -0.17
C GLN A 116 -16.48 -11.74 -1.62
N ARG A 117 -15.33 -11.32 -2.17
CA ARG A 117 -15.20 -10.88 -3.57
C ARG A 117 -14.73 -12.01 -4.50
N HIS A 118 -14.61 -13.24 -3.99
CA HIS A 118 -14.13 -14.40 -4.73
C HIS A 118 -12.73 -14.23 -5.33
N LEU A 119 -11.84 -13.52 -4.63
CA LEU A 119 -10.49 -13.20 -5.10
C LEU A 119 -9.40 -14.07 -4.46
N ALA A 120 -9.75 -15.03 -3.60
CA ALA A 120 -8.79 -15.82 -2.81
C ALA A 120 -7.78 -16.60 -3.65
N ALA A 121 -8.16 -17.08 -4.82
CA ALA A 121 -7.28 -17.78 -5.76
C ALA A 121 -6.51 -16.84 -6.70
N GLN A 122 -6.70 -15.53 -6.58
CA GLN A 122 -6.23 -14.51 -7.52
C GLN A 122 -5.26 -13.51 -6.87
N ILE A 123 -5.51 -13.12 -5.61
CA ILE A 123 -4.70 -12.11 -4.92
C ILE A 123 -3.41 -12.73 -4.41
N ASP A 124 -2.31 -12.30 -5.03
CA ASP A 124 -0.95 -12.67 -4.67
C ASP A 124 -0.29 -11.61 -3.78
N TYR A 125 -0.78 -10.36 -3.82
CA TYR A 125 -0.19 -9.22 -3.13
C TYR A 125 -1.24 -8.50 -2.26
N ILE A 126 -0.93 -8.28 -0.98
CA ILE A 126 -1.62 -7.30 -0.14
C ILE A 126 -0.70 -6.10 0.09
N VAL A 127 -1.10 -4.96 -0.45
CA VAL A 127 -0.30 -3.74 -0.53
C VAL A 127 -0.94 -2.68 0.33
N TYR A 128 -0.24 -2.27 1.38
CA TYR A 128 -0.71 -1.20 2.27
C TYR A 128 -0.36 0.16 1.66
N SER A 129 -1.30 1.10 1.68
CA SER A 129 -0.98 2.52 1.50
C SER A 129 -0.26 3.07 2.75
N SER A 130 -0.26 4.38 2.97
CA SER A 130 0.34 4.98 4.17
C SER A 130 -0.59 4.97 5.39
N ASP A 131 -0.08 5.43 6.54
CA ASP A 131 -0.82 5.70 7.78
C ASP A 131 -1.66 4.53 8.32
N LEU A 132 -1.13 3.32 8.14
CA LEU A 132 -1.47 2.11 8.89
C LEU A 132 -0.27 1.73 9.78
N PRO A 133 -0.47 0.98 10.89
CA PRO A 133 0.61 0.66 11.81
C PRO A 133 1.70 -0.13 11.10
N TYR A 134 2.94 0.37 11.12
CA TYR A 134 4.05 -0.35 10.50
C TYR A 134 4.56 -1.50 11.38
N ALA A 135 4.39 -1.40 12.70
CA ALA A 135 4.81 -2.39 13.68
C ALA A 135 3.64 -3.03 14.45
N ILE A 136 3.75 -4.32 14.75
CA ILE A 136 2.76 -5.13 15.44
C ILE A 136 3.41 -5.82 16.63
N SER A 137 2.96 -5.51 17.84
CA SER A 137 3.35 -6.24 19.06
C SER A 137 2.70 -7.62 19.08
N TYR A 138 3.53 -8.67 19.09
CA TYR A 138 3.07 -10.05 19.28
C TYR A 138 3.30 -10.57 20.70
N LYS A 139 3.50 -9.68 21.69
CA LYS A 139 3.64 -10.06 23.12
C LYS A 139 2.61 -11.09 23.58
N GLN A 140 1.37 -10.96 23.11
CA GLN A 140 0.26 -11.84 23.46
C GLN A 140 0.42 -13.28 22.94
N GLU A 141 1.28 -13.53 21.96
CA GLU A 141 1.55 -14.86 21.40
C GLU A 141 2.73 -15.57 22.09
N LEU A 142 3.50 -14.85 22.90
CA LEU A 142 4.59 -15.45 23.66
C LEU A 142 4.00 -16.31 24.78
N LYS A 143 3.92 -17.62 24.56
CA LYS A 143 3.45 -18.55 25.61
C LYS A 143 4.47 -18.65 26.74
N ASN A 144 5.69 -19.10 26.41
CA ASN A 144 6.78 -19.36 27.37
C ASN A 144 8.17 -18.88 26.88
N LYS A 145 8.25 -18.20 25.73
CA LYS A 145 9.51 -17.72 25.15
C LYS A 145 9.79 -16.29 25.59
N GLN A 146 11.02 -16.04 26.04
CA GLN A 146 11.48 -14.68 26.28
C GLN A 146 12.01 -14.09 24.97
N ASP A 147 11.18 -13.30 24.30
CA ASP A 147 11.63 -12.40 23.25
C ASP A 147 11.71 -10.99 23.83
N ARG A 148 12.92 -10.41 23.81
CA ARG A 148 13.16 -9.07 24.35
C ARG A 148 12.53 -7.97 23.49
N TRP A 149 12.27 -8.25 22.21
CA TRP A 149 11.68 -7.28 21.27
C TRP A 149 10.54 -7.90 20.45
N PRO A 150 9.41 -8.24 21.11
CA PRO A 150 8.31 -9.00 20.50
C PRO A 150 7.45 -8.14 19.57
N THR A 151 8.06 -7.70 18.48
CA THR A 151 7.49 -6.77 17.51
C THR A 151 7.85 -7.22 16.10
N ALA A 152 6.82 -7.39 15.28
CA ALA A 152 6.88 -7.79 13.88
C ALA A 152 6.40 -6.64 13.00
N SER A 153 6.79 -6.62 11.73
CA SER A 153 6.28 -5.66 10.76
C SER A 153 4.91 -6.08 10.25
N ILE A 154 4.09 -5.11 9.83
CA ILE A 154 2.80 -5.40 9.20
C ILE A 154 2.97 -6.26 7.93
N THR A 155 3.93 -5.95 7.07
CA THR A 155 4.21 -6.72 5.84
C THR A 155 4.72 -8.13 6.11
N GLY A 156 5.55 -8.31 7.15
CA GLY A 156 6.05 -9.61 7.56
C GLY A 156 4.95 -10.52 8.11
N LEU A 157 4.02 -9.98 8.92
CA LEU A 157 2.88 -10.75 9.42
C LEU A 157 1.84 -11.03 8.34
N THR A 158 1.59 -10.09 7.44
CA THR A 158 0.70 -10.31 6.28
C THR A 158 1.26 -11.37 5.34
N TYR A 159 2.57 -11.42 5.14
CA TYR A 159 3.20 -12.51 4.40
C TYR A 159 2.94 -13.88 5.01
N LEU A 160 2.87 -13.94 6.33
CA LEU A 160 2.66 -15.15 7.12
C LEU A 160 1.20 -15.31 7.55
N THR A 161 0.25 -14.75 6.77
CA THR A 161 -1.18 -14.72 7.08
C THR A 161 -1.72 -16.04 7.64
N PRO A 162 -1.48 -17.23 7.02
CA PRO A 162 -2.00 -18.48 7.56
C PRO A 162 -1.55 -18.77 9.00
N LEU A 163 -0.29 -18.49 9.35
CA LEU A 163 0.25 -18.70 10.70
C LEU A 163 -0.29 -17.67 11.68
N VAL A 164 -0.40 -16.41 11.24
CA VAL A 164 -0.91 -15.31 12.06
C VAL A 164 -2.37 -15.52 12.40
N MET A 165 -3.21 -15.86 11.42
CA MET A 165 -4.64 -16.13 11.63
C MET A 165 -4.86 -17.39 12.48
N ALA A 166 -3.97 -18.39 12.38
CA ALA A 166 -4.00 -19.59 13.20
C ALA A 166 -3.41 -19.42 14.62
N LYS A 167 -3.01 -18.19 15.02
CA LYS A 167 -2.39 -17.89 16.32
C LYS A 167 -1.17 -18.79 16.63
N ARG A 168 -0.33 -19.03 15.62
CA ARG A 168 0.89 -19.80 15.79
C ARG A 168 2.10 -18.89 15.99
N GLU A 169 2.87 -19.11 17.04
CA GLU A 169 4.08 -18.31 17.33
C GLU A 169 5.26 -18.55 16.35
N ASP A 170 5.23 -19.65 15.57
CA ASP A 170 6.32 -20.01 14.67
C ASP A 170 6.42 -19.15 13.40
N PHE A 171 5.55 -18.14 13.23
CA PHE A 171 5.78 -17.06 12.26
C PHE A 171 7.11 -16.33 12.52
N SER A 172 7.60 -16.34 13.77
CA SER A 172 8.85 -15.68 14.18
C SER A 172 10.11 -16.53 13.92
N ALA A 173 9.96 -17.74 13.38
CA ALA A 173 11.09 -18.62 13.09
C ALA A 173 12.00 -18.05 11.98
N HIS A 174 13.32 -18.23 12.14
CA HIS A 174 14.34 -17.71 11.21
C HIS A 174 14.38 -18.43 9.85
N ASN A 175 13.55 -19.44 9.63
CA ASN A 175 13.47 -20.23 8.39
C ASN A 175 12.00 -20.42 7.94
N VAL A 176 11.12 -19.50 8.33
CA VAL A 176 9.68 -19.61 8.10
C VAL A 176 9.30 -19.42 6.61
N ASN A 177 10.12 -18.69 5.84
CA ASN A 177 9.89 -18.45 4.43
C ASN A 177 10.50 -19.56 3.56
N TRP A 178 9.64 -20.45 3.05
CA TRP A 178 10.02 -21.57 2.16
C TRP A 178 9.90 -21.24 0.66
N TYR A 179 9.32 -20.09 0.30
CA TYR A 179 9.38 -19.55 -1.07
C TYR A 179 10.78 -19.02 -1.40
N MET A 180 11.47 -18.48 -0.39
CA MET A 180 12.86 -18.04 -0.50
C MET A 180 13.79 -19.12 -1.05
N ARG A 181 14.65 -18.79 -2.02
CA ARG A 181 15.63 -19.76 -2.52
C ARG A 181 16.86 -19.85 -1.60
N PRO A 182 17.62 -20.96 -1.64
CA PRO A 182 18.70 -21.20 -0.68
C PRO A 182 20.00 -20.47 -1.08
N TRP A 183 20.52 -19.61 -0.19
CA TRP A 183 21.72 -18.79 -0.48
C TRP A 183 22.75 -18.73 0.64
N LEU A 184 22.40 -19.11 1.87
CA LEU A 184 23.15 -18.84 3.11
C LEU A 184 24.63 -19.32 3.12
N MET A 185 25.03 -20.16 2.16
CA MET A 185 26.38 -20.72 2.05
C MET A 185 27.02 -20.45 0.69
N LEU A 186 26.55 -19.47 -0.09
CA LEU A 186 27.18 -19.08 -1.36
C LEU A 186 28.55 -18.48 -1.10
N ARG A 187 29.60 -19.28 -1.25
CA ARG A 187 31.00 -18.84 -1.15
C ARG A 187 31.58 -18.54 -2.53
N SER A 188 32.63 -17.72 -2.56
CA SER A 188 33.32 -17.32 -3.80
C SER A 188 33.91 -18.48 -4.60
N ASP A 189 34.19 -19.60 -3.95
CA ASP A 189 34.74 -20.85 -4.50
C ASP A 189 33.66 -21.89 -4.86
N SER A 190 32.39 -21.64 -4.56
CA SER A 190 31.31 -22.57 -4.86
C SER A 190 31.10 -22.70 -6.37
N GLN A 191 31.23 -23.92 -6.89
CA GLN A 191 30.87 -24.28 -8.27
C GLN A 191 29.38 -24.60 -8.43
N GLN A 192 28.57 -24.53 -7.36
CA GLN A 192 27.15 -24.81 -7.47
C GLN A 192 26.43 -23.70 -8.26
N PRO A 193 25.53 -24.06 -9.20
CA PRO A 193 24.77 -23.07 -9.95
C PRO A 193 23.89 -22.25 -8.99
N LEU A 194 23.82 -20.95 -9.25
CA LEU A 194 22.94 -20.06 -8.47
C LEU A 194 21.48 -20.47 -8.67
N PRO A 195 20.68 -20.61 -7.60
CA PRO A 195 19.28 -21.00 -7.73
C PRO A 195 18.52 -20.11 -8.69
N GLU A 196 17.64 -20.73 -9.48
CA GLU A 196 16.74 -20.03 -10.38
C GLU A 196 15.75 -19.15 -9.61
N SER A 197 15.37 -18.05 -10.27
CA SER A 197 14.28 -17.18 -9.81
C SER A 197 12.96 -17.70 -10.33
N ARG A 198 11.89 -17.43 -9.59
CA ARG A 198 10.54 -17.89 -9.94
C ARG A 198 9.49 -16.87 -9.55
N GLY A 199 8.40 -16.85 -10.30
CA GLY A 199 7.24 -16.04 -9.97
C GLY A 199 6.57 -16.54 -8.70
N PHE A 200 5.70 -15.71 -8.13
CA PHE A 200 4.93 -16.06 -6.95
C PHE A 200 3.46 -16.33 -7.29
N CYS A 201 2.83 -17.27 -6.58
CA CYS A 201 1.38 -17.41 -6.52
C CYS A 201 0.94 -17.79 -5.11
N THR A 202 -0.12 -17.17 -4.61
CA THR A 202 -0.77 -17.49 -3.34
C THR A 202 -1.29 -18.93 -3.29
N THR A 203 -1.69 -19.47 -4.45
CA THR A 203 -2.27 -20.82 -4.55
C THR A 203 -1.22 -21.93 -4.54
N TYR A 204 0.07 -21.59 -4.66
CA TYR A 204 1.16 -22.52 -4.40
C TYR A 204 1.43 -22.67 -2.93
N GLY A 205 1.55 -23.92 -2.51
CA GLY A 205 2.11 -24.24 -1.22
C GLY A 205 3.56 -24.67 -1.35
N TRP A 206 4.25 -24.57 -0.22
CA TRP A 206 5.68 -24.83 -0.13
C TRP A 206 5.94 -25.86 0.96
N THR A 207 6.85 -26.79 0.70
CA THR A 207 7.36 -27.75 1.69
C THR A 207 8.60 -27.19 2.38
N ALA A 208 9.00 -27.79 3.52
CA ALA A 208 10.17 -27.34 4.28
C ALA A 208 11.50 -27.45 3.51
N ASP A 209 11.58 -28.37 2.54
CA ASP A 209 12.68 -28.49 1.57
C ASP A 209 12.55 -27.53 0.37
N ARG A 210 11.64 -26.54 0.45
CA ARG A 210 11.46 -25.44 -0.52
C ARG A 210 11.01 -25.90 -1.91
N LYS A 211 10.37 -27.06 -1.97
CA LYS A 211 9.70 -27.51 -3.18
C LYS A 211 8.32 -26.87 -3.25
N GLN A 212 7.97 -26.46 -4.46
CA GLN A 212 6.65 -26.00 -4.77
C GLN A 212 5.74 -27.22 -4.89
N VAL A 213 4.58 -27.15 -4.24
CA VAL A 213 3.53 -28.17 -4.28
C VAL A 213 2.18 -27.50 -4.52
N ASN A 214 1.25 -28.23 -5.11
CA ASN A 214 -0.09 -27.72 -5.36
C ASN A 214 -0.95 -27.90 -4.10
N LYS A 215 -1.62 -26.82 -3.65
CA LYS A 215 -2.66 -26.79 -2.58
C LYS A 215 -2.24 -27.22 -1.16
N THR A 216 -1.16 -27.97 -0.99
CA THR A 216 -0.68 -28.49 0.30
C THR A 216 0.56 -27.75 0.76
N GLY A 217 0.97 -27.88 2.02
CA GLY A 217 2.15 -27.18 2.54
C GLY A 217 1.84 -25.74 3.00
N ARG A 218 2.87 -24.89 3.08
CA ARG A 218 2.75 -23.53 3.59
C ARG A 218 2.48 -22.54 2.47
N HIS A 219 1.43 -21.74 2.63
CA HIS A 219 1.05 -20.66 1.72
C HIS A 219 1.45 -19.30 2.27
N TYR A 220 1.57 -18.32 1.38
CA TYR A 220 1.95 -16.94 1.70
C TYR A 220 1.12 -15.97 0.86
N ILE A 221 1.21 -14.68 1.17
CA ILE A 221 0.71 -13.58 0.33
C ILE A 221 1.78 -12.49 0.35
N LEU A 222 2.32 -12.07 -0.80
CA LEU A 222 3.35 -11.02 -0.82
C LEU A 222 2.80 -9.72 -0.22
N SER A 223 3.63 -8.98 0.51
CA SER A 223 3.18 -7.73 1.13
C SER A 223 4.22 -6.63 1.12
N THR A 224 3.75 -5.42 0.84
CA THR A 224 4.56 -4.19 0.85
C THR A 224 3.73 -3.03 1.40
N MET A 225 4.39 -1.95 1.77
CA MET A 225 3.77 -0.66 2.03
C MET A 225 4.24 0.35 0.97
N LEU A 226 3.34 1.11 0.35
CA LEU A 226 3.68 2.05 -0.73
C LEU A 226 4.57 3.20 -0.25
N GLY A 227 4.40 3.60 1.01
CA GLY A 227 5.15 4.66 1.67
C GLY A 227 4.61 4.91 3.07
N PHE A 228 5.34 5.68 3.88
CA PHE A 228 4.91 6.07 5.22
C PHE A 228 5.03 7.58 5.37
N THR A 229 3.96 8.26 5.79
CA THR A 229 3.84 9.73 5.76
C THR A 229 3.83 10.38 7.13
N SER A 230 4.07 9.59 8.18
CA SER A 230 4.12 10.02 9.57
C SER A 230 5.54 9.94 10.13
N GLY A 231 5.81 10.54 11.29
CA GLY A 231 7.09 10.37 11.98
C GLY A 231 8.29 10.81 11.14
N ARG A 232 9.28 9.93 11.03
CA ARG A 232 10.50 10.05 10.20
C ARG A 232 10.26 9.59 8.74
N GLY A 233 9.01 9.56 8.29
CA GLY A 233 8.57 9.13 6.98
C GLY A 233 8.88 10.11 5.84
N ASN A 234 8.10 10.00 4.77
CA ASN A 234 8.20 10.74 3.52
C ASN A 234 7.07 11.76 3.36
N SER A 235 7.17 12.65 2.38
CA SER A 235 6.00 13.43 1.96
C SER A 235 5.14 12.62 1.00
N VAL A 236 3.86 12.97 0.87
CA VAL A 236 2.96 12.37 -0.13
C VAL A 236 3.56 12.55 -1.54
N SER A 237 4.08 13.74 -1.83
CA SER A 237 4.75 14.07 -3.09
C SER A 237 6.01 13.24 -3.36
N GLU A 238 6.83 12.97 -2.32
CA GLU A 238 8.00 12.07 -2.42
C GLU A 238 7.57 10.65 -2.81
N VAL A 239 6.54 10.10 -2.14
CA VAL A 239 6.04 8.74 -2.41
C VAL A 239 5.47 8.64 -3.83
N ILE A 240 4.59 9.56 -4.22
CA ILE A 240 3.97 9.56 -5.57
C ILE A 240 5.04 9.67 -6.66
N ARG A 241 6.04 10.52 -6.47
CA ARG A 241 7.16 10.66 -7.41
C ARG A 241 7.95 9.35 -7.52
N GLY A 242 8.17 8.66 -6.40
CA GLY A 242 8.77 7.33 -6.37
C GLY A 242 7.96 6.32 -7.19
N LEU A 243 6.66 6.20 -6.91
CA LEU A 243 5.76 5.29 -7.62
C LEU A 243 5.71 5.55 -9.14
N ARG A 244 5.66 6.82 -9.55
CA ARG A 244 5.68 7.18 -10.99
C ARG A 244 6.98 6.73 -11.66
N LYS A 245 8.12 6.96 -11.00
CA LYS A 245 9.44 6.51 -11.51
C LYS A 245 9.52 4.99 -11.55
N SER A 246 8.98 4.29 -10.56
CA SER A 246 8.94 2.83 -10.51
C SER A 246 8.12 2.23 -11.64
N ALA A 247 6.90 2.74 -11.88
CA ALA A 247 6.05 2.29 -12.96
C ALA A 247 6.68 2.56 -14.34
N GLY A 248 7.30 3.73 -14.51
CA GLY A 248 8.00 4.10 -15.75
C GLY A 248 9.31 3.34 -16.01
N ALA A 249 9.82 2.59 -15.04
CA ALA A 249 11.06 1.82 -15.20
C ALA A 249 10.81 0.40 -15.76
N ASP A 250 9.57 -0.10 -15.71
CA ASP A 250 9.23 -1.47 -16.10
C ASP A 250 9.67 -1.80 -17.53
N GLY A 251 10.43 -2.90 -17.68
CA GLY A 251 10.94 -3.37 -18.97
C GLY A 251 11.84 -2.39 -19.72
N THR A 252 12.40 -1.38 -19.05
CA THR A 252 13.29 -0.39 -19.68
C THR A 252 14.76 -0.80 -19.74
N PHE A 253 15.15 -1.86 -19.01
CA PHE A 253 16.54 -2.35 -18.94
C PHE A 253 17.55 -1.22 -18.65
N PRO A 254 17.44 -0.52 -17.50
CA PRO A 254 18.20 0.69 -17.25
C PRO A 254 19.72 0.42 -17.16
N PRO A 255 20.58 1.29 -17.73
CA PRO A 255 22.02 1.03 -17.93
C PRO A 255 22.92 1.35 -16.72
N GLY A 256 22.32 1.54 -15.53
CA GLY A 256 23.04 1.93 -14.31
C GLY A 256 23.75 0.77 -13.61
N THR A 257 24.36 1.07 -12.48
CA THR A 257 25.25 0.16 -11.75
C THR A 257 24.64 -0.27 -10.42
N ILE A 258 24.76 -1.55 -10.10
CA ILE A 258 24.43 -2.12 -8.79
C ILE A 258 25.68 -2.12 -7.90
N TYR A 259 25.61 -1.41 -6.78
CA TYR A 259 26.73 -1.23 -5.86
C TYR A 259 26.59 -2.11 -4.62
N PHE A 260 27.69 -2.78 -4.25
CA PHE A 260 27.83 -3.51 -2.99
C PHE A 260 28.83 -2.77 -2.10
N ALA A 261 28.36 -2.21 -1.00
CA ALA A 261 29.17 -1.39 -0.10
C ALA A 261 29.80 -2.25 1.00
N GLN A 262 31.11 -2.41 0.92
CA GLN A 262 31.94 -3.19 1.82
C GLN A 262 32.61 -2.30 2.87
N ASN A 263 32.49 -2.66 4.15
CA ASN A 263 33.11 -1.96 5.27
C ASN A 263 33.33 -2.93 6.46
N ASN A 264 33.92 -2.44 7.55
CA ASN A 264 34.30 -3.30 8.69
C ASN A 264 33.19 -3.47 9.76
N ASP A 265 32.00 -2.88 9.59
CA ASP A 265 30.88 -3.10 10.52
C ASP A 265 30.28 -4.49 10.33
N VAL A 266 29.90 -5.15 11.43
CA VAL A 266 29.29 -6.48 11.41
C VAL A 266 28.07 -6.55 10.48
N ARG A 267 27.31 -5.46 10.33
CA ARG A 267 26.16 -5.32 9.43
C ARG A 267 26.52 -5.43 7.95
N SER A 268 27.76 -5.12 7.59
CA SER A 268 28.31 -5.36 6.25
C SER A 268 28.97 -6.73 6.17
N VAL A 269 29.89 -7.04 7.10
CA VAL A 269 30.77 -8.22 7.08
C VAL A 269 30.00 -9.52 6.88
N VAL A 270 28.87 -9.70 7.56
CA VAL A 270 28.08 -10.95 7.49
C VAL A 270 27.51 -11.26 6.10
N ARG A 271 27.51 -10.31 5.16
CA ARG A 271 27.03 -10.50 3.76
C ARG A 271 28.12 -10.45 2.70
N GLN A 272 29.32 -10.01 3.05
CA GLN A 272 30.40 -9.76 2.08
C GLN A 272 30.81 -11.02 1.31
N HIS A 273 30.72 -12.19 1.93
CA HIS A 273 30.99 -13.47 1.29
C HIS A 273 30.16 -13.69 0.01
N ALA A 274 28.97 -13.08 -0.10
CA ALA A 274 28.09 -13.18 -1.25
C ALA A 274 28.30 -12.08 -2.31
N PHE A 275 29.03 -11.00 -2.02
CA PHE A 275 29.09 -9.84 -2.92
C PHE A 275 29.72 -10.17 -4.27
N GLU A 276 30.87 -10.83 -4.31
CA GLU A 276 31.53 -11.16 -5.57
C GLU A 276 30.78 -12.21 -6.42
N PRO A 277 30.27 -13.33 -5.85
CA PRO A 277 29.41 -14.25 -6.58
C PRO A 277 28.20 -13.56 -7.23
N VAL A 278 27.51 -12.69 -6.49
CA VAL A 278 26.34 -11.94 -6.98
C VAL A 278 26.74 -10.92 -8.03
N ALA A 279 27.83 -10.18 -7.81
CA ALA A 279 28.33 -9.20 -8.77
C ALA A 279 28.72 -9.86 -10.10
N ARG A 280 29.32 -11.06 -10.06
CA ARG A 280 29.66 -11.85 -11.25
C ARG A 280 28.43 -12.29 -12.03
N GLU A 281 27.39 -12.76 -11.33
CA GLU A 281 26.13 -13.13 -11.97
C GLU A 281 25.40 -11.93 -12.57
N LEU A 282 25.44 -10.77 -11.91
CA LEU A 282 24.90 -9.55 -12.53
C LEU A 282 25.62 -9.21 -13.83
N ARG A 283 26.95 -9.35 -13.87
CA ARG A 283 27.74 -9.13 -15.10
C ARG A 283 27.44 -10.16 -16.19
N SER A 284 27.17 -11.43 -15.84
CA SER A 284 26.77 -12.46 -16.81
C SER A 284 25.39 -12.15 -17.44
N LEU A 285 24.51 -11.48 -16.69
CA LEU A 285 23.23 -10.94 -17.17
C LEU A 285 23.37 -9.60 -17.92
N GLY A 286 24.59 -9.09 -18.14
CA GLY A 286 24.85 -7.81 -18.79
C GLY A 286 24.61 -6.58 -17.91
N ILE A 287 24.45 -6.75 -16.60
CA ILE A 287 24.21 -5.67 -15.63
C ILE A 287 25.52 -5.23 -14.98
N LYS A 288 25.77 -3.92 -14.96
CA LYS A 288 26.95 -3.36 -14.29
C LYS A 288 26.86 -3.57 -12.78
N SER A 289 27.94 -4.04 -12.18
CA SER A 289 28.05 -4.22 -10.74
C SER A 289 29.42 -3.78 -10.23
N GLN A 290 29.47 -3.18 -9.03
CA GLN A 290 30.72 -2.75 -8.40
C GLN A 290 30.70 -2.99 -6.89
N ILE A 291 31.79 -3.55 -6.36
CA ILE A 291 32.05 -3.61 -4.92
C ILE A 291 32.90 -2.39 -4.55
N VAL A 292 32.48 -1.63 -3.54
CA VAL A 292 33.15 -0.40 -3.10
C VAL A 292 33.51 -0.48 -1.63
N GLN A 293 34.74 -0.09 -1.27
CA GLN A 293 35.24 -0.07 0.11
C GLN A 293 34.81 1.22 0.83
N ARG A 294 33.56 1.25 1.32
CA ARG A 294 32.91 2.39 2.00
C ARG A 294 31.53 1.99 2.53
N ILE A 295 30.93 2.84 3.37
CA ILE A 295 29.57 2.66 3.87
C ILE A 295 28.53 2.87 2.76
N VAL A 296 28.61 3.97 2.02
CA VAL A 296 27.79 4.21 0.82
C VAL A 296 28.69 4.69 -0.30
N PRO A 297 28.37 4.45 -1.59
CA PRO A 297 29.06 5.10 -2.71
C PRO A 297 29.09 6.63 -2.56
N HIS A 298 30.04 7.34 -3.19
CA HIS A 298 30.04 8.81 -3.22
C HIS A 298 30.06 9.31 -4.67
N GLY A 299 29.32 10.37 -4.95
CA GLY A 299 29.30 11.05 -6.25
C GLY A 299 28.83 10.17 -7.40
N LYS A 300 28.10 9.09 -7.14
CA LYS A 300 27.62 8.17 -8.19
C LYS A 300 26.31 8.66 -8.75
N SER A 301 26.27 8.93 -10.05
CA SER A 301 25.07 9.43 -10.75
C SER A 301 24.15 8.34 -11.30
N ASP A 302 24.54 7.07 -11.14
CA ASP A 302 24.02 5.91 -11.87
C ASP A 302 23.60 4.75 -10.96
N ILE A 303 23.24 5.00 -9.69
CA ILE A 303 22.85 3.93 -8.76
C ILE A 303 21.55 3.27 -9.24
N GLN A 304 21.65 2.04 -9.74
CA GLN A 304 20.53 1.18 -10.12
C GLN A 304 20.25 0.09 -9.08
N GLY A 305 21.15 -0.09 -8.11
CA GLY A 305 20.92 -0.87 -6.91
C GLY A 305 21.98 -0.60 -5.86
N LEU A 306 21.64 -0.79 -4.59
CA LEU A 306 22.59 -0.67 -3.48
C LEU A 306 22.32 -1.74 -2.42
N THR A 307 23.36 -2.47 -2.04
CA THR A 307 23.41 -3.24 -0.79
C THR A 307 24.44 -2.60 0.13
N THR A 308 24.01 -2.13 1.31
CA THR A 308 24.90 -1.57 2.34
C THR A 308 24.50 -2.03 3.75
N GLY A 309 25.36 -1.83 4.75
CA GLY A 309 25.05 -2.13 6.14
C GLY A 309 25.78 -1.17 7.09
N GLN A 310 25.03 -0.29 7.75
CA GLN A 310 25.49 0.61 8.82
C GLN A 310 24.30 1.20 9.60
N ALA A 311 24.50 1.57 10.87
CA ALA A 311 23.49 2.25 11.68
C ALA A 311 23.14 3.66 11.14
N GLU A 312 24.15 4.43 10.76
CA GLU A 312 24.01 5.79 10.24
C GLU A 312 24.59 5.87 8.82
N LEU A 313 23.75 6.29 7.87
CA LEU A 313 24.14 6.58 6.51
C LEU A 313 24.16 8.11 6.33
N ASN A 314 25.33 8.67 6.04
CA ASN A 314 25.46 10.07 5.60
C ASN A 314 24.99 10.24 4.15
N TRP A 315 23.77 9.78 3.84
CA TRP A 315 23.26 9.65 2.48
C TRP A 315 23.23 10.99 1.73
N THR A 316 22.70 12.05 2.35
CA THR A 316 22.63 13.38 1.70
C THR A 316 24.02 13.90 1.33
N GLN A 317 25.02 13.70 2.19
CA GLN A 317 26.39 14.14 1.95
C GLN A 317 27.12 13.30 0.90
N SER A 318 26.65 12.08 0.63
CA SER A 318 27.26 11.19 -0.36
C SER A 318 27.10 11.69 -1.81
N ASN A 319 26.18 12.62 -2.06
CA ASN A 319 25.89 13.19 -3.39
C ASN A 319 25.65 12.12 -4.48
N ASN A 320 24.92 11.06 -4.11
CA ASN A 320 24.52 10.02 -5.06
C ASN A 320 23.17 10.33 -5.71
N ARG A 321 22.96 9.79 -6.91
CA ARG A 321 21.69 9.79 -7.62
C ARG A 321 21.20 8.36 -7.85
N ILE A 322 20.01 8.07 -7.35
CA ILE A 322 19.29 6.82 -7.59
C ILE A 322 18.52 6.94 -8.91
N LEU A 323 18.63 5.91 -9.75
CA LEU A 323 17.91 5.81 -11.01
C LEU A 323 16.50 5.20 -10.81
N PRO A 324 15.56 5.48 -11.71
CA PRO A 324 14.24 4.83 -11.69
C PRO A 324 14.34 3.30 -11.63
N GLY A 325 13.47 2.69 -10.84
CA GLY A 325 13.45 1.23 -10.67
C GLY A 325 14.54 0.67 -9.75
N ALA A 326 15.38 1.47 -9.09
CA ALA A 326 16.45 0.93 -8.26
C ALA A 326 15.96 0.42 -6.90
N ILE A 327 16.52 -0.69 -6.42
CA ILE A 327 16.36 -1.15 -5.03
C ILE A 327 17.58 -0.74 -4.22
N CYS A 328 17.38 -0.08 -3.09
CA CYS A 328 18.45 0.24 -2.14
C CYS A 328 18.12 -0.39 -0.78
N GLU A 329 19.05 -1.15 -0.23
CA GLU A 329 18.87 -1.90 1.01
C GLU A 329 20.01 -1.58 1.99
N ASN A 330 19.63 -1.37 3.25
CA ASN A 330 20.56 -1.18 4.36
C ASN A 330 20.31 -2.20 5.46
N PHE A 331 21.25 -3.11 5.66
CA PHE A 331 21.24 -4.06 6.77
C PHE A 331 21.52 -3.30 8.04
N THR A 332 20.48 -3.08 8.84
CA THR A 332 20.62 -2.36 10.09
C THR A 332 19.43 -2.59 11.01
N SER A 333 19.67 -2.63 12.32
CA SER A 333 18.61 -2.68 13.32
C SER A 333 17.70 -1.46 13.23
N PHE A 334 16.42 -1.56 13.59
CA PHE A 334 15.54 -0.39 13.65
C PHE A 334 15.42 0.46 12.37
N GLY A 335 15.83 -0.05 11.20
CA GLY A 335 15.77 0.68 9.93
C GLY A 335 14.34 1.07 9.51
N ALA A 336 13.33 0.43 10.09
CA ALA A 336 11.91 0.76 9.96
C ALA A 336 11.27 1.27 11.25
N VAL A 337 12.05 1.74 12.24
CA VAL A 337 11.50 2.54 13.35
C VAL A 337 11.30 3.97 12.84
N LEU A 338 10.08 4.20 12.35
CA LEU A 338 9.67 5.46 11.74
C LEU A 338 9.07 6.44 12.76
N ALA A 339 8.86 6.04 14.02
CA ALA A 339 8.56 6.97 15.10
C ALA A 339 9.67 8.04 15.27
N GLU A 340 9.31 9.22 15.76
CA GLU A 340 10.18 10.41 15.86
C GLU A 340 11.51 10.16 16.59
N HIS A 341 11.53 9.26 17.57
CA HIS A 341 12.69 8.98 18.43
C HIS A 341 13.59 7.82 17.94
N GLY A 342 13.42 7.37 16.70
CA GLY A 342 14.30 6.35 16.11
C GLY A 342 15.76 6.83 16.00
N THR A 343 16.70 5.95 16.36
CA THR A 343 18.13 6.30 16.46
C THR A 343 18.90 6.09 15.16
N GLN A 344 18.56 5.05 14.40
CA GLN A 344 19.28 4.68 13.18
C GLN A 344 18.70 5.34 11.93
N THR A 345 19.46 5.42 10.83
CA THR A 345 18.97 5.97 9.56
C THR A 345 17.74 5.19 9.09
N PRO A 346 16.59 5.87 8.88
CA PRO A 346 15.35 5.21 8.50
C PRO A 346 15.35 4.91 6.99
N LEU A 347 14.66 3.83 6.61
CA LEU A 347 14.48 3.43 5.21
C LEU A 347 13.87 4.53 4.33
N SER A 348 13.16 5.50 4.92
CA SER A 348 12.51 6.61 4.22
C SER A 348 13.51 7.50 3.47
N VAL A 349 14.79 7.48 3.86
CA VAL A 349 15.88 8.17 3.16
C VAL A 349 16.04 7.67 1.72
N PHE A 350 15.93 6.35 1.49
CA PHE A 350 16.04 5.80 0.13
C PHE A 350 14.79 6.09 -0.72
N ILE A 351 13.60 6.00 -0.14
CA ILE A 351 12.35 6.39 -0.83
C ILE A 351 12.39 7.87 -1.22
N ARG A 352 12.83 8.75 -0.31
CA ARG A 352 13.03 10.18 -0.58
C ARG A 352 14.00 10.41 -1.74
N ALA A 353 15.08 9.64 -1.77
CA ALA A 353 16.10 9.69 -2.81
C ALA A 353 15.66 9.07 -4.15
N GLY A 354 14.48 8.42 -4.20
CA GLY A 354 13.86 7.91 -5.41
C GLY A 354 14.07 6.42 -5.67
N ALA A 355 14.45 5.63 -4.66
CA ALA A 355 14.44 4.18 -4.77
C ALA A 355 13.02 3.66 -5.04
N ALA A 356 12.91 2.66 -5.91
CA ALA A 356 11.66 1.97 -6.19
C ALA A 356 11.19 1.14 -4.99
N GLY A 357 12.14 0.67 -4.16
CA GLY A 357 11.85 0.17 -2.83
C GLY A 357 13.10 -0.12 -2.00
N THR A 358 12.83 -0.40 -0.74
CA THR A 358 13.80 -0.61 0.35
C THR A 358 13.12 -1.45 1.44
N CYS A 359 13.87 -1.88 2.44
CA CYS A 359 13.30 -2.44 3.65
C CYS A 359 14.03 -1.96 4.91
N GLY A 360 13.49 -2.30 6.08
CA GLY A 360 14.14 -2.09 7.38
C GLY A 360 13.44 -2.88 8.47
N THR A 361 14.13 -3.13 9.59
CA THR A 361 13.52 -3.86 10.70
C THR A 361 12.77 -2.92 11.65
N VAL A 362 11.59 -3.35 12.11
CA VAL A 362 10.73 -2.55 13.01
C VAL A 362 11.12 -2.68 14.49
N ALA A 363 12.05 -3.58 14.78
CA ALA A 363 12.60 -3.85 16.10
C ALA A 363 14.03 -4.38 15.95
N GLU A 364 14.72 -4.62 17.07
CA GLU A 364 16.07 -5.19 17.08
C GLU A 364 16.01 -6.62 16.52
N PRO A 365 16.68 -6.90 15.38
CA PRO A 365 16.73 -8.24 14.82
C PRO A 365 17.90 -9.06 15.38
N MET A 366 18.89 -8.39 16.02
CA MET A 366 20.28 -8.84 16.12
C MET A 366 20.92 -8.98 14.72
N ALA A 367 22.25 -9.12 14.61
CA ALA A 367 22.94 -9.31 13.33
C ALA A 367 22.72 -10.72 12.73
N ILE A 368 21.47 -11.18 12.70
CA ILE A 368 21.04 -12.48 12.20
C ILE A 368 20.70 -12.35 10.72
N LEU A 369 21.55 -12.91 9.86
CA LEU A 369 21.44 -12.81 8.41
C LEU A 369 20.06 -13.26 7.88
N ASN A 370 19.47 -14.27 8.48
CA ASN A 370 18.16 -14.81 8.09
C ASN A 370 17.01 -13.79 8.09
N LYS A 371 17.13 -12.70 8.86
CA LYS A 371 16.09 -11.67 9.01
C LYS A 371 16.22 -10.52 8.00
N PHE A 372 17.24 -10.55 7.14
CA PHE A 372 17.52 -9.52 6.16
C PHE A 372 17.57 -10.10 4.74
N PRO A 373 17.37 -9.26 3.70
CA PRO A 373 17.57 -9.68 2.33
C PRO A 373 19.04 -10.05 2.05
N HIS A 374 19.22 -11.21 1.43
CA HIS A 374 20.47 -11.65 0.85
C HIS A 374 20.77 -10.84 -0.43
N PRO A 375 22.05 -10.55 -0.77
CA PRO A 375 22.41 -9.78 -1.97
C PRO A 375 21.88 -10.33 -3.31
N MET A 376 21.48 -11.61 -3.36
CA MET A 376 20.76 -12.22 -4.50
C MET A 376 19.45 -11.51 -4.87
N LEU A 377 18.93 -10.66 -3.99
CA LEU A 377 17.88 -9.69 -4.27
C LEU A 377 18.06 -9.01 -5.63
N HIS A 378 19.27 -8.50 -5.88
CA HIS A 378 19.57 -7.80 -7.12
C HIS A 378 19.55 -8.72 -8.35
N VAL A 379 19.96 -9.99 -8.20
CA VAL A 379 19.94 -10.97 -9.30
C VAL A 379 18.52 -11.40 -9.62
N HIS A 380 17.66 -11.66 -8.64
CA HIS A 380 16.25 -11.94 -8.89
C HIS A 380 15.57 -10.83 -9.67
N TYR A 381 15.86 -9.60 -9.25
CA TYR A 381 15.28 -8.42 -9.83
C TYR A 381 15.80 -8.19 -11.27
N ALA A 382 17.10 -8.37 -11.50
CA ALA A 382 17.71 -8.32 -12.83
C ALA A 382 17.24 -9.44 -13.76
N ARG A 383 16.86 -10.61 -13.23
CA ARG A 383 16.27 -11.71 -14.00
C ARG A 383 14.81 -11.44 -14.39
N GLY A 384 14.18 -10.40 -13.84
CA GLY A 384 12.84 -9.95 -14.23
C GLY A 384 11.74 -10.18 -13.19
N CYS A 385 12.06 -10.66 -11.98
CA CYS A 385 11.08 -10.69 -10.89
C CYS A 385 10.58 -9.28 -10.56
N SER A 386 9.34 -9.17 -10.06
CA SER A 386 8.87 -7.93 -9.45
C SER A 386 9.66 -7.62 -8.17
N LEU A 387 9.59 -6.37 -7.72
CA LEU A 387 10.26 -5.91 -6.50
C LEU A 387 9.89 -6.78 -5.29
N ALA A 388 8.60 -7.05 -5.09
CA ALA A 388 8.15 -7.86 -3.95
C ALA A 388 8.61 -9.33 -4.07
N GLU A 389 8.52 -9.93 -5.26
CA GLU A 389 9.04 -11.28 -5.51
C GLU A 389 10.54 -11.38 -5.22
N ALA A 390 11.32 -10.37 -5.64
CA ALA A 390 12.76 -10.32 -5.40
C ALA A 390 13.09 -10.23 -3.90
N PHE A 391 12.36 -9.41 -3.13
CA PHE A 391 12.53 -9.34 -1.67
C PHE A 391 12.21 -10.66 -0.98
N TYR A 392 11.05 -11.25 -1.23
CA TYR A 392 10.63 -12.48 -0.55
C TYR A 392 11.39 -13.73 -1.03
N GLN A 393 12.02 -13.70 -2.21
CA GLN A 393 12.99 -14.72 -2.61
C GLN A 393 14.34 -14.59 -1.88
N SER A 394 14.58 -13.48 -1.17
CA SER A 394 15.89 -13.11 -0.61
C SER A 394 15.95 -13.11 0.92
N VAL A 395 14.85 -13.35 1.66
CA VAL A 395 14.84 -13.32 3.13
C VAL A 395 14.23 -14.60 3.73
N HIS A 396 14.88 -15.19 4.75
CA HIS A 396 14.41 -16.44 5.38
C HIS A 396 13.31 -16.22 6.43
N GLY A 397 13.41 -15.12 7.20
CA GLY A 397 12.50 -14.77 8.28
C GLY A 397 12.01 -13.33 8.16
N PRO A 398 11.03 -13.04 7.29
CA PRO A 398 10.60 -11.67 6.98
C PRO A 398 9.78 -10.99 8.10
N TYR A 399 9.49 -11.67 9.21
CA TYR A 399 8.50 -11.20 10.18
C TYR A 399 8.79 -9.79 10.73
N GLN A 400 10.06 -9.41 10.96
CA GLN A 400 10.42 -8.06 11.42
C GLN A 400 10.66 -7.04 10.28
N LEU A 401 10.62 -7.48 9.03
CA LEU A 401 11.07 -6.69 7.89
C LEU A 401 9.91 -5.93 7.24
N LEU A 402 9.88 -4.61 7.44
CA LEU A 402 8.99 -3.74 6.70
C LEU A 402 9.57 -3.51 5.31
N ILE A 403 8.87 -3.96 4.27
CA ILE A 403 9.24 -3.70 2.88
C ILE A 403 8.40 -2.53 2.37
N VAL A 404 9.07 -1.50 1.85
CA VAL A 404 8.43 -0.26 1.40
C VAL A 404 8.81 0.04 -0.05
N GLY A 405 7.81 0.37 -0.88
CA GLY A 405 8.01 0.71 -2.28
C GLY A 405 6.91 0.19 -3.20
N ASP A 406 7.18 0.21 -4.50
CA ASP A 406 6.26 -0.29 -5.52
C ASP A 406 6.45 -1.81 -5.72
N PRO A 407 5.47 -2.66 -5.31
CA PRO A 407 5.62 -4.11 -5.35
C PRO A 407 5.75 -4.68 -6.76
N LEU A 408 5.17 -4.01 -7.78
CA LEU A 408 5.10 -4.49 -9.15
C LEU A 408 6.24 -3.97 -10.03
N CYS A 409 7.09 -3.08 -9.52
CA CYS A 409 8.21 -2.56 -10.28
C CYS A 409 9.10 -3.71 -10.76
N ARG A 410 9.47 -3.73 -12.05
CA ARG A 410 10.21 -4.83 -12.70
C ARG A 410 11.04 -4.32 -13.89
N PRO A 411 12.16 -3.61 -13.65
CA PRO A 411 12.87 -2.88 -14.70
C PRO A 411 13.48 -3.75 -15.80
N TRP A 412 13.78 -5.01 -15.49
CA TRP A 412 14.42 -5.96 -16.42
C TRP A 412 13.47 -7.08 -16.89
N ALA A 413 12.16 -6.93 -16.70
CA ALA A 413 11.18 -7.89 -17.21
C ALA A 413 10.94 -7.69 -18.71
N LYS A 414 10.82 -8.79 -19.47
CA LYS A 414 10.37 -8.77 -20.87
C LYS A 414 8.84 -8.81 -20.89
N ILE A 415 8.20 -7.64 -20.97
CA ILE A 415 6.75 -7.51 -20.85
C ILE A 415 6.09 -7.57 -22.24
N PRO A 416 5.22 -8.57 -22.52
CA PRO A 416 4.55 -8.67 -23.81
C PRO A 416 3.46 -7.59 -23.98
N LYS A 417 3.30 -7.09 -25.20
CA LYS A 417 2.15 -6.29 -25.63
C LYS A 417 1.09 -7.22 -26.22
N ILE A 418 -0.15 -7.06 -25.78
CA ILE A 418 -1.26 -7.96 -26.11
C ILE A 418 -2.19 -7.31 -27.12
N GLY A 419 -2.74 -8.10 -28.02
CA GLY A 419 -3.82 -7.74 -28.94
C GLY A 419 -4.98 -8.70 -28.78
N VAL A 420 -6.19 -8.23 -29.11
CA VAL A 420 -7.42 -9.03 -29.03
C VAL A 420 -8.18 -8.88 -30.35
N LYS A 421 -8.62 -10.00 -30.92
CA LYS A 421 -9.62 -10.02 -32.01
C LYS A 421 -10.99 -10.32 -31.42
N GLY A 422 -12.04 -9.77 -32.04
CA GLY A 422 -13.43 -9.97 -31.65
C GLY A 422 -14.02 -8.91 -30.71
N LEU A 423 -13.20 -8.02 -30.15
CA LEU A 423 -13.65 -6.89 -29.33
C LEU A 423 -12.71 -5.68 -29.48
N GLN A 424 -13.28 -4.50 -29.65
CA GLN A 424 -12.55 -3.22 -29.70
C GLN A 424 -12.87 -2.34 -28.49
N ALA A 425 -11.93 -1.47 -28.10
CA ALA A 425 -12.14 -0.53 -27.01
C ALA A 425 -13.28 0.44 -27.33
N GLY A 426 -14.25 0.56 -26.41
CA GLY A 426 -15.44 1.39 -26.53
C GLY A 426 -16.56 0.79 -27.39
N GLN A 427 -16.41 -0.46 -27.87
CA GLN A 427 -17.44 -1.12 -28.67
C GLN A 427 -18.69 -1.41 -27.83
N THR A 428 -19.87 -1.20 -28.44
CA THR A 428 -21.14 -1.70 -27.90
C THR A 428 -21.43 -3.08 -28.50
N VAL A 429 -21.79 -4.05 -27.66
CA VAL A 429 -21.94 -5.46 -28.05
C VAL A 429 -23.20 -6.07 -27.43
N ASN A 430 -23.68 -7.16 -28.03
CA ASN A 430 -24.75 -8.00 -27.51
C ASN A 430 -24.57 -9.45 -27.99
N GLY A 431 -25.31 -10.38 -27.38
CA GLY A 431 -25.26 -11.80 -27.74
C GLY A 431 -23.96 -12.50 -27.33
N THR A 432 -23.32 -13.20 -28.26
CA THR A 432 -22.08 -13.94 -27.99
C THR A 432 -20.96 -13.44 -28.89
N LEU A 433 -19.78 -13.20 -28.31
CA LEU A 433 -18.59 -12.76 -29.04
C LEU A 433 -17.45 -13.75 -28.85
N GLN A 434 -16.78 -14.08 -29.94
CA GLN A 434 -15.57 -14.88 -29.89
C GLN A 434 -14.35 -13.97 -29.69
N ILE A 435 -13.65 -14.14 -28.57
CA ILE A 435 -12.48 -13.36 -28.17
C ILE A 435 -11.22 -14.18 -28.41
N THR A 436 -10.34 -13.70 -29.29
CA THR A 436 -9.06 -14.36 -29.59
C THR A 436 -7.89 -13.49 -29.12
N PRO A 437 -7.21 -13.84 -28.02
CA PRO A 437 -6.04 -13.11 -27.54
C PRO A 437 -4.79 -13.45 -28.37
N THR A 438 -3.91 -12.48 -28.55
CA THR A 438 -2.66 -12.60 -29.32
C THR A 438 -1.55 -11.79 -28.67
N VAL A 439 -0.30 -12.19 -28.88
CA VAL A 439 0.87 -11.38 -28.49
C VAL A 439 1.35 -10.60 -29.71
N LEU A 440 1.43 -9.28 -29.58
CA LEU A 440 1.87 -8.37 -30.65
C LEU A 440 3.39 -8.17 -30.63
N SER A 441 3.99 -8.12 -29.44
CA SER A 441 5.44 -7.96 -29.29
C SER A 441 5.92 -8.39 -27.90
N PRO A 442 7.17 -8.86 -27.76
CA PRO A 442 8.07 -9.19 -28.87
C PRO A 442 7.58 -10.48 -29.57
N ARG A 443 7.92 -10.66 -30.86
CA ARG A 443 7.36 -11.75 -31.69
C ARG A 443 7.79 -13.15 -31.23
N ASP A 444 8.92 -13.24 -30.54
CA ASP A 444 9.48 -14.46 -29.97
C ASP A 444 8.90 -14.79 -28.59
N PHE A 445 8.04 -13.94 -28.01
CA PHE A 445 7.36 -14.24 -26.76
C PHE A 445 6.35 -15.36 -26.97
N GLN A 446 6.55 -16.46 -26.25
CA GLN A 446 5.67 -17.63 -26.28
C GLN A 446 4.81 -17.63 -25.01
N PRO A 447 3.56 -17.14 -25.07
CA PRO A 447 2.67 -17.21 -23.92
C PRO A 447 2.41 -18.68 -23.59
N ARG A 448 2.47 -19.03 -22.31
CA ARG A 448 2.02 -20.34 -21.84
C ARG A 448 0.51 -20.49 -21.97
N TYR A 449 -0.21 -19.40 -21.70
CA TYR A 449 -1.67 -19.23 -21.83
C TYR A 449 -2.01 -17.74 -21.64
N PHE A 450 -3.29 -17.41 -21.84
CA PHE A 450 -3.87 -16.13 -21.51
C PHE A 450 -4.89 -16.28 -20.38
N GLU A 451 -4.93 -15.32 -19.46
CA GLU A 451 -5.99 -15.21 -18.45
C GLU A 451 -6.94 -14.07 -18.84
N ILE A 452 -8.24 -14.34 -18.74
CA ILE A 452 -9.31 -13.39 -19.07
C ILE A 452 -9.99 -12.96 -17.79
N TYR A 453 -10.06 -11.65 -17.58
CA TYR A 453 -10.69 -11.02 -16.44
C TYR A 453 -11.81 -10.10 -16.90
N LEU A 454 -12.92 -10.10 -16.18
CA LEU A 454 -14.00 -9.13 -16.35
C LEU A 454 -14.19 -8.37 -15.04
N GLN A 455 -14.15 -7.05 -15.09
CA GLN A 455 -14.26 -6.18 -13.90
C GLN A 455 -13.28 -6.56 -12.77
N GLY A 456 -12.09 -7.04 -13.15
CA GLY A 456 -11.04 -7.47 -12.23
C GLY A 456 -11.19 -8.86 -11.64
N GLN A 457 -12.20 -9.66 -12.02
CA GLN A 457 -12.35 -11.05 -11.59
C GLN A 457 -11.97 -12.00 -12.74
N LYS A 458 -11.15 -13.02 -12.44
CA LYS A 458 -10.78 -14.04 -13.44
C LYS A 458 -12.00 -14.85 -13.87
N LEU A 459 -12.24 -14.95 -15.17
CA LEU A 459 -13.32 -15.73 -15.78
C LEU A 459 -12.82 -16.97 -16.50
N ALA A 460 -11.71 -16.87 -17.23
CA ALA A 460 -11.24 -17.95 -18.09
C ALA A 460 -9.71 -17.97 -18.23
N VAL A 461 -9.22 -19.13 -18.68
CA VAL A 461 -7.86 -19.34 -19.17
C VAL A 461 -7.97 -19.86 -20.60
N VAL A 462 -7.20 -19.30 -21.53
CA VAL A 462 -7.25 -19.59 -22.97
C VAL A 462 -5.86 -20.02 -23.43
N GLN A 463 -5.74 -21.12 -24.17
CA GLN A 463 -4.44 -21.52 -24.72
C GLN A 463 -4.04 -20.61 -25.88
N PRO A 464 -2.74 -20.56 -26.24
CA PRO A 464 -2.33 -19.87 -27.47
C PRO A 464 -3.11 -20.39 -28.69
N GLU A 465 -3.48 -19.48 -29.59
CA GLU A 465 -4.26 -19.77 -30.82
C GLU A 465 -5.73 -20.18 -30.63
N GLU A 466 -6.17 -20.40 -29.39
CA GLU A 466 -7.57 -20.65 -29.06
C GLU A 466 -8.37 -19.36 -28.89
N SER A 467 -9.70 -19.50 -28.89
CA SER A 467 -10.63 -18.40 -28.64
C SER A 467 -11.56 -18.73 -27.46
N TRP A 468 -12.10 -17.68 -26.83
CA TRP A 468 -13.05 -17.78 -25.74
C TRP A 468 -14.35 -17.08 -26.08
N ASP A 469 -15.48 -17.74 -25.85
CA ASP A 469 -16.80 -17.18 -26.12
C ASP A 469 -17.30 -16.37 -24.91
N LEU A 470 -17.42 -15.05 -25.11
CA LEU A 470 -18.08 -14.13 -24.20
C LEU A 470 -19.58 -14.13 -24.49
N ASP A 471 -20.35 -14.81 -23.65
CA ASP A 471 -21.82 -14.74 -23.66
C ASP A 471 -22.31 -13.54 -22.84
N THR A 472 -22.64 -12.44 -23.51
CA THR A 472 -23.08 -11.20 -22.86
C THR A 472 -24.48 -11.31 -22.28
N THR A 473 -25.28 -12.30 -22.69
CA THR A 473 -26.66 -12.49 -22.19
C THR A 473 -26.71 -12.92 -20.72
N LYS A 474 -25.58 -13.41 -20.19
CA LYS A 474 -25.39 -13.80 -18.79
C LYS A 474 -24.80 -12.69 -17.91
N LEU A 475 -24.57 -11.52 -18.49
CA LEU A 475 -23.91 -10.39 -17.84
C LEU A 475 -24.87 -9.20 -17.74
N ALA A 476 -24.58 -8.30 -16.80
CA ALA A 476 -25.31 -7.06 -16.66
C ALA A 476 -25.01 -6.12 -17.84
N ASP A 477 -26.04 -5.40 -18.31
CA ASP A 477 -25.88 -4.38 -19.35
C ASP A 477 -25.05 -3.18 -18.83
N GLY A 478 -24.54 -2.37 -19.77
CA GLY A 478 -23.77 -1.17 -19.49
C GLY A 478 -22.26 -1.34 -19.59
N TYR A 479 -21.52 -0.40 -19.01
CA TYR A 479 -20.07 -0.27 -19.17
C TYR A 479 -19.31 -1.31 -18.35
N LEU A 480 -18.48 -2.09 -19.03
CA LEU A 480 -17.61 -3.11 -18.45
C LEU A 480 -16.16 -2.96 -18.93
N GLU A 481 -15.28 -3.69 -18.26
CA GLU A 481 -13.87 -3.77 -18.62
C GLU A 481 -13.45 -5.24 -18.72
N LEU A 482 -12.93 -5.61 -19.89
CA LEU A 482 -12.28 -6.89 -20.15
C LEU A 482 -10.76 -6.69 -20.07
N ARG A 483 -10.08 -7.50 -19.27
CA ARG A 483 -8.62 -7.55 -19.25
C ARG A 483 -8.13 -8.91 -19.71
N VAL A 484 -7.20 -8.90 -20.65
CA VAL A 484 -6.51 -10.08 -21.17
C VAL A 484 -5.05 -10.02 -20.73
N VAL A 485 -4.58 -11.07 -20.07
CA VAL A 485 -3.21 -11.16 -19.53
C VAL A 485 -2.50 -12.32 -20.21
N ALA A 486 -1.38 -12.09 -20.89
CA ALA A 486 -0.52 -13.18 -21.30
C ALA A 486 0.44 -13.53 -20.16
N VAL A 487 0.61 -14.82 -19.92
CA VAL A 487 1.57 -15.32 -18.92
C VAL A 487 2.70 -16.08 -19.63
N ASP A 488 3.93 -15.72 -19.33
CA ASP A 488 5.14 -16.35 -19.89
C ASP A 488 5.28 -17.82 -19.45
N SER A 489 5.94 -18.62 -20.29
CA SER A 489 6.28 -20.01 -20.03
C SER A 489 7.52 -20.21 -19.15
N ALA A 490 8.37 -19.17 -19.01
CA ALA A 490 9.53 -19.20 -18.12
C ALA A 490 9.15 -19.29 -16.63
N ALA A 491 10.09 -19.72 -15.78
CA ALA A 491 9.86 -19.90 -14.33
C ALA A 491 9.39 -18.62 -13.60
N ILE A 492 9.75 -17.43 -14.10
CA ILE A 492 9.34 -16.14 -13.54
C ILE A 492 7.90 -15.79 -13.90
N GLN A 493 7.39 -16.34 -15.01
CA GLN A 493 6.02 -16.14 -15.48
C GLN A 493 5.68 -14.66 -15.63
N THR A 494 6.56 -13.91 -16.30
CA THR A 494 6.34 -12.50 -16.59
C THR A 494 5.02 -12.29 -17.30
N GLN A 495 4.26 -11.29 -16.86
CA GLN A 495 2.94 -11.00 -17.41
C GLN A 495 2.91 -9.68 -18.17
N GLY A 496 2.16 -9.63 -19.27
CA GLY A 496 1.73 -8.40 -19.92
C GLY A 496 0.24 -8.45 -20.15
N TYR A 497 -0.41 -7.29 -20.23
CA TYR A 497 -1.86 -7.23 -20.32
C TYR A 497 -2.36 -6.15 -21.27
N LEU A 498 -3.61 -6.30 -21.68
CA LEU A 498 -4.41 -5.29 -22.35
C LEU A 498 -5.75 -5.17 -21.62
N THR A 499 -6.15 -3.93 -21.34
CA THR A 499 -7.43 -3.59 -20.73
C THR A 499 -8.32 -2.93 -21.79
N LEU A 500 -9.48 -3.51 -22.07
CA LEU A 500 -10.46 -3.08 -23.07
C LEU A 500 -11.78 -2.71 -22.39
N PRO A 501 -12.14 -1.41 -22.36
CA PRO A 501 -13.49 -1.01 -21.97
C PRO A 501 -14.48 -1.32 -23.10
N PHE A 502 -15.70 -1.70 -22.77
CA PHE A 502 -16.78 -1.96 -23.74
C PHE A 502 -18.15 -1.79 -23.07
N THR A 503 -19.22 -1.76 -23.86
CA THR A 503 -20.60 -1.63 -23.36
C THR A 503 -21.42 -2.84 -23.80
N ILE A 504 -22.11 -3.48 -22.88
CA ILE A 504 -23.12 -4.50 -23.20
C ILE A 504 -24.49 -3.82 -23.35
N ASP A 505 -25.22 -4.15 -24.41
CA ASP A 505 -26.58 -3.67 -24.65
C ASP A 505 -27.46 -4.80 -25.19
N ASN A 506 -27.81 -5.77 -24.32
CA ASN A 506 -28.67 -6.88 -24.73
C ASN A 506 -30.14 -6.47 -24.82
N ASN A 507 -30.56 -5.47 -24.03
CA ASN A 507 -31.96 -5.10 -23.87
C ASN A 507 -32.33 -3.76 -24.53
N ASN A 508 -31.45 -3.19 -25.37
CA ASN A 508 -31.58 -1.83 -25.92
C ASN A 508 -31.82 -0.77 -24.82
N ASN A 509 -31.17 -0.95 -23.67
CA ASN A 509 -31.45 -0.21 -22.44
C ASN A 509 -30.26 0.65 -22.02
N ASN A 510 -29.67 1.34 -22.99
CA ASN A 510 -28.44 2.12 -22.88
C ASN A 510 -28.65 3.47 -22.16
N GLN A 511 -29.29 3.46 -20.99
CA GLN A 511 -29.95 4.63 -20.42
C GLN A 511 -29.31 5.20 -19.14
N LEU A 512 -28.29 4.57 -18.56
CA LEU A 512 -27.67 5.13 -17.35
C LEU A 512 -26.68 6.26 -17.70
N GLU A 513 -27.21 7.48 -17.69
CA GLU A 513 -26.43 8.71 -17.75
C GLU A 513 -25.77 8.99 -16.40
N PHE A 514 -24.49 9.36 -16.42
CA PHE A 514 -23.75 9.73 -15.23
C PHE A 514 -22.79 10.88 -15.51
N SER A 515 -22.91 11.95 -14.74
CA SER A 515 -22.08 13.14 -14.90
C SER A 515 -21.75 13.79 -13.57
N ILE A 516 -20.77 14.69 -13.61
CA ILE A 516 -20.26 15.40 -12.44
C ILE A 516 -20.16 16.90 -12.71
N ARG A 517 -20.32 17.69 -11.65
CA ARG A 517 -20.10 19.13 -11.65
C ARG A 517 -19.30 19.54 -10.41
N PRO A 518 -18.16 20.24 -10.57
CA PRO A 518 -17.47 20.58 -11.83
C PRO A 518 -16.95 19.35 -12.59
N LYS A 519 -16.76 19.47 -13.91
CA LYS A 519 -16.49 18.33 -14.81
C LYS A 519 -15.07 17.77 -14.69
N ASP A 520 -14.06 18.64 -14.62
CA ASP A 520 -12.66 18.20 -14.75
C ASP A 520 -11.89 18.24 -13.43
N SER A 521 -12.14 19.25 -12.61
CA SER A 521 -11.45 19.42 -11.33
C SER A 521 -12.32 20.08 -10.29
N VAL A 522 -12.17 19.62 -9.05
CA VAL A 522 -12.82 20.17 -7.85
C VAL A 522 -11.75 20.41 -6.79
N SER A 523 -11.80 21.52 -6.06
CA SER A 523 -10.89 21.71 -4.92
C SER A 523 -11.28 20.78 -3.76
N TRP A 524 -10.29 20.30 -3.00
CA TRP A 524 -10.46 19.45 -1.81
C TRP A 524 -11.52 19.96 -0.82
N ASN A 525 -11.71 21.28 -0.72
CA ASN A 525 -12.63 21.92 0.22
C ASN A 525 -13.97 22.37 -0.41
N GLU A 526 -14.17 22.13 -1.70
CA GLU A 526 -15.40 22.48 -2.42
C GLU A 526 -16.32 21.26 -2.51
N LYS A 527 -17.54 21.45 -3.03
CA LYS A 527 -18.51 20.35 -3.21
C LYS A 527 -18.41 19.77 -4.61
N LEU A 528 -18.58 18.45 -4.73
CA LEU A 528 -18.75 17.77 -6.00
C LEU A 528 -20.21 17.30 -6.12
N THR A 529 -20.94 17.82 -7.09
CA THR A 529 -22.29 17.34 -7.40
C THR A 529 -22.19 16.24 -8.43
N VAL A 530 -22.88 15.12 -8.18
CA VAL A 530 -23.08 14.05 -9.15
C VAL A 530 -24.52 14.06 -9.62
N THR A 531 -24.74 13.76 -10.90
CA THR A 531 -26.07 13.66 -11.50
C THR A 531 -26.15 12.35 -12.26
N ALA A 532 -27.25 11.62 -12.05
CA ALA A 532 -27.48 10.36 -12.74
C ALA A 532 -28.95 10.19 -13.08
N ALA A 533 -29.22 9.52 -14.19
CA ALA A 533 -30.56 9.16 -14.65
C ALA A 533 -30.51 7.81 -15.35
N CYS A 534 -31.46 6.93 -15.04
CA CYS A 534 -31.67 5.62 -15.64
C CYS A 534 -33.17 5.26 -15.51
N PRO A 535 -34.01 5.65 -16.48
CA PRO A 535 -35.45 5.40 -16.44
C PRO A 535 -35.80 3.96 -16.04
N GLY A 536 -36.78 3.83 -15.14
CA GLY A 536 -37.24 2.53 -14.62
C GLY A 536 -36.38 1.91 -13.51
N SER A 537 -35.25 2.52 -13.13
CA SER A 537 -34.51 2.08 -11.94
C SER A 537 -35.17 2.54 -10.64
N SER A 538 -35.04 1.76 -9.58
CA SER A 538 -35.50 2.14 -8.23
C SER A 538 -34.43 2.85 -7.40
N GLU A 539 -33.15 2.56 -7.68
CA GLU A 539 -32.03 3.12 -6.94
C GLU A 539 -30.83 3.28 -7.88
N ILE A 540 -30.12 4.39 -7.73
CA ILE A 540 -28.83 4.64 -8.38
C ILE A 540 -27.76 4.79 -7.30
N VAL A 541 -26.66 4.07 -7.42
CA VAL A 541 -25.59 4.03 -6.42
C VAL A 541 -24.26 4.49 -7.04
N ILE A 542 -23.61 5.43 -6.36
CA ILE A 542 -22.34 6.02 -6.79
C ILE A 542 -21.20 5.51 -5.91
N PHE A 543 -20.10 5.14 -6.54
CA PHE A 543 -18.93 4.54 -5.90
C PHE A 543 -17.63 5.25 -6.27
N GLN A 544 -16.67 5.16 -5.36
CA GLN A 544 -15.26 5.12 -5.72
C GLN A 544 -14.74 3.73 -5.39
N HIS A 545 -14.19 3.03 -6.38
CA HIS A 545 -13.83 1.62 -6.26
C HIS A 545 -15.06 0.79 -5.81
N ARG A 546 -15.01 0.17 -4.63
CA ARG A 546 -16.16 -0.54 -3.99
C ARG A 546 -16.78 0.23 -2.81
N ARG A 547 -16.31 1.45 -2.53
CA ARG A 547 -16.86 2.29 -1.45
C ARG A 547 -18.04 3.10 -1.98
N VAL A 548 -19.22 2.88 -1.40
CA VAL A 548 -20.41 3.69 -1.67
C VAL A 548 -20.17 5.11 -1.18
N LEU A 549 -20.43 6.09 -2.03
CA LEU A 549 -20.30 7.51 -1.73
C LEU A 549 -21.65 8.21 -1.61
N ALA A 550 -22.61 7.83 -2.46
CA ALA A 550 -23.95 8.39 -2.47
C ALA A 550 -24.95 7.41 -3.06
N LYS A 551 -26.23 7.63 -2.75
CA LYS A 551 -27.38 6.92 -3.28
C LYS A 551 -28.43 7.94 -3.72
N ILE A 552 -29.08 7.67 -4.84
CA ILE A 552 -30.22 8.44 -5.35
C ILE A 552 -31.40 7.48 -5.39
N GLU A 553 -32.48 7.85 -4.69
CA GLU A 553 -33.73 7.10 -4.73
C GLU A 553 -34.51 7.47 -6.00
N GLY A 554 -35.04 6.47 -6.70
CA GLY A 554 -35.74 6.63 -7.97
C GLY A 554 -34.84 6.44 -9.19
N ASP A 555 -35.34 6.89 -10.34
CA ASP A 555 -34.73 6.71 -11.65
C ASP A 555 -33.90 7.90 -12.13
N GLN A 556 -33.87 9.00 -11.37
CA GLN A 556 -33.02 10.15 -11.66
C GLN A 556 -32.82 11.03 -10.44
N GLY A 557 -31.71 11.75 -10.39
CA GLY A 557 -31.48 12.75 -9.35
C GLY A 557 -30.05 13.25 -9.26
N GLN A 558 -29.77 13.92 -8.13
CA GLN A 558 -28.45 14.46 -7.82
C GLN A 558 -28.05 14.12 -6.39
N ALA A 559 -26.75 14.02 -6.15
CA ALA A 559 -26.19 13.89 -4.81
C ALA A 559 -24.92 14.75 -4.68
N GLU A 560 -24.61 15.18 -3.45
CA GLU A 560 -23.35 15.84 -3.14
C GLU A 560 -22.35 14.82 -2.58
N ILE A 561 -21.11 14.87 -3.07
CA ILE A 561 -19.99 14.10 -2.58
C ILE A 561 -18.96 15.08 -2.00
N ASP A 562 -18.49 14.81 -0.79
CA ASP A 562 -17.36 15.54 -0.19
C ASP A 562 -16.04 15.03 -0.78
N PRO A 563 -15.29 15.86 -1.55
CA PRO A 563 -14.00 15.45 -2.13
C PRO A 563 -12.97 15.02 -1.08
N ARG A 564 -13.12 15.40 0.18
CA ARG A 564 -12.25 14.98 1.29
C ARG A 564 -12.26 13.48 1.52
N LEU A 565 -13.35 12.80 1.13
CA LEU A 565 -13.44 11.36 1.19
C LEU A 565 -12.55 10.69 0.14
N LEU A 566 -12.32 11.35 -1.00
CA LEU A 566 -11.81 10.71 -2.22
C LEU A 566 -10.29 10.53 -2.26
N GLY A 567 -9.53 11.36 -1.55
CA GLY A 567 -8.09 11.53 -1.79
C GLY A 567 -7.81 12.51 -2.94
N MET A 568 -6.64 13.16 -2.92
CA MET A 568 -6.25 14.15 -3.94
C MET A 568 -5.80 13.46 -5.23
N GLY A 569 -5.72 14.21 -6.32
CA GLY A 569 -5.30 13.73 -7.62
C GLY A 569 -6.46 13.21 -8.47
N GLN A 570 -6.15 12.38 -9.47
CA GLN A 570 -7.16 11.84 -10.37
C GLN A 570 -7.95 10.73 -9.67
N VAL A 571 -9.27 10.86 -9.66
CA VAL A 571 -10.22 9.91 -9.07
C VAL A 571 -11.21 9.48 -10.14
N THR A 572 -11.52 8.18 -10.17
CA THR A 572 -12.59 7.62 -11.00
C THR A 572 -13.81 7.32 -10.13
N LEU A 573 -14.96 7.83 -10.54
CA LEU A 573 -16.25 7.52 -9.93
C LEU A 573 -17.03 6.61 -10.88
N SER A 574 -17.68 5.61 -10.31
CA SER A 574 -18.53 4.65 -11.03
C SER A 574 -19.96 4.75 -10.52
N CYS A 575 -20.92 4.39 -11.38
CA CYS A 575 -22.33 4.47 -11.08
C CYS A 575 -23.03 3.20 -11.58
N ILE A 576 -23.94 2.64 -10.79
CA ILE A 576 -24.84 1.57 -11.21
C ILE A 576 -26.28 1.95 -10.87
N ALA A 577 -27.24 1.42 -11.64
CA ALA A 577 -28.66 1.52 -11.37
C ALA A 577 -29.27 0.13 -11.21
N THR A 578 -30.21 -0.04 -10.27
CA THR A 578 -30.89 -1.32 -9.98
C THR A 578 -32.40 -1.20 -10.19
N GLY A 579 -33.04 -2.30 -10.61
CA GLY A 579 -34.48 -2.36 -10.86
C GLY A 579 -35.33 -2.60 -9.61
N SER A 580 -36.61 -2.18 -9.66
CA SER A 580 -37.55 -2.22 -8.53
C SER A 580 -38.03 -3.61 -8.10
N LYS A 581 -37.90 -4.63 -8.97
CA LYS A 581 -38.42 -5.99 -8.73
C LYS A 581 -37.35 -7.06 -8.59
N ASP A 582 -36.12 -6.76 -9.00
CA ASP A 582 -34.98 -7.67 -8.96
C ASP A 582 -33.70 -6.86 -8.71
N THR A 583 -33.08 -7.08 -7.55
CA THR A 583 -31.82 -6.43 -7.17
C THR A 583 -30.59 -7.14 -7.73
N THR A 584 -30.77 -8.25 -8.47
CA THR A 584 -29.68 -9.00 -9.10
C THR A 584 -29.34 -8.50 -10.51
N THR A 585 -30.25 -7.74 -11.13
CA THR A 585 -30.04 -7.08 -12.42
C THR A 585 -29.70 -5.59 -12.22
N TYR A 586 -28.60 -5.15 -12.83
CA TYR A 586 -28.14 -3.76 -12.77
C TYR A 586 -27.61 -3.30 -14.13
N VAL A 587 -27.55 -1.98 -14.32
CA VAL A 587 -26.88 -1.34 -15.46
C VAL A 587 -25.72 -0.50 -14.94
N ALA A 588 -24.54 -0.61 -15.55
CA ALA A 588 -23.36 0.17 -15.19
C ALA A 588 -23.16 1.37 -16.14
N ALA A 589 -22.90 2.55 -15.56
CA ALA A 589 -22.59 3.75 -16.35
C ALA A 589 -21.12 3.75 -16.78
N LYS A 590 -20.82 4.45 -17.87
CA LYS A 590 -19.44 4.84 -18.17
C LYS A 590 -18.86 5.64 -16.97
N PRO A 591 -17.72 5.23 -16.39
CA PRO A 591 -17.13 5.94 -15.28
C PRO A 591 -16.73 7.37 -15.66
N VAL A 592 -16.83 8.27 -14.70
CA VAL A 592 -16.41 9.67 -14.82
C VAL A 592 -15.14 9.90 -14.01
N ARG A 593 -14.28 10.80 -14.48
CA ARG A 593 -13.01 11.12 -13.83
C ARG A 593 -13.02 12.57 -13.38
N VAL A 594 -12.49 12.82 -12.19
CA VAL A 594 -12.31 14.17 -11.64
C VAL A 594 -10.92 14.29 -11.03
N HIS A 595 -10.29 15.44 -11.22
CA HIS A 595 -9.06 15.79 -10.51
C HIS A 595 -9.39 16.55 -9.22
N VAL A 596 -9.18 15.91 -8.08
CA VAL A 596 -9.32 16.54 -6.77
C VAL A 596 -8.04 17.35 -6.48
N ALA A 597 -8.12 18.66 -6.69
CA ALA A 597 -7.01 19.57 -6.49
C ALA A 597 -6.76 19.79 -4.99
N PRO A 598 -5.51 20.03 -4.56
CA PRO A 598 -5.22 20.38 -3.17
C PRO A 598 -5.98 21.64 -2.73
N PRO A 599 -6.15 21.87 -1.42
CA PRO A 599 -6.69 23.12 -0.92
C PRO A 599 -5.81 24.30 -1.38
N ARG A 600 -6.41 25.49 -1.54
CA ARG A 600 -5.62 26.68 -1.88
C ARG A 600 -4.54 26.92 -0.83
N PRO A 601 -3.28 27.17 -1.23
CA PRO A 601 -2.18 27.34 -0.28
C PRO A 601 -2.34 28.63 0.52
N PHE A 602 -2.03 28.57 1.80
CA PHE A 602 -1.90 29.76 2.64
C PHE A 602 -0.73 30.61 2.15
N ALA A 603 -0.96 31.91 1.96
CA ALA A 603 0.10 32.85 1.63
C ALA A 603 1.07 32.99 2.80
N ALA A 604 2.36 33.09 2.49
CA ALA A 604 3.38 33.32 3.51
C ALA A 604 3.20 34.68 4.18
N LYS A 605 3.43 34.72 5.49
CA LYS A 605 3.50 35.97 6.24
C LYS A 605 4.91 36.53 6.22
N SER A 606 5.01 37.85 6.43
CA SER A 606 6.27 38.50 6.72
C SER A 606 6.93 37.84 7.94
N ALA A 607 8.26 37.72 7.89
CA ALA A 607 9.02 37.21 9.02
C ALA A 607 8.65 37.98 10.30
N PRO A 608 8.37 37.30 11.43
CA PRO A 608 8.05 37.99 12.67
C PRO A 608 9.19 38.93 13.08
N THR A 609 8.90 40.23 13.23
CA THR A 609 9.91 41.31 13.16
C THR A 609 10.75 41.57 14.42
N ARG A 610 10.52 40.94 15.59
CA ARG A 610 11.43 40.98 16.79
C ARG A 610 11.04 39.96 17.90
N ASN A 611 12.04 39.54 18.68
CA ASN A 611 11.96 38.80 19.97
C ASN A 611 11.18 37.47 19.97
N MET A 612 11.45 36.58 19.02
CA MET A 612 10.95 35.20 19.07
C MET A 612 11.87 34.28 19.87
N VAL A 613 11.28 33.40 20.67
CA VAL A 613 11.99 32.36 21.43
C VAL A 613 11.57 30.96 20.95
N PRO A 614 12.45 29.94 21.03
CA PRO A 614 12.10 28.55 20.71
C PRO A 614 10.96 27.99 21.56
N GLY A 615 9.92 27.46 20.91
CA GLY A 615 8.76 26.83 21.53
C GLY A 615 7.43 27.40 21.06
N LEU A 616 6.35 26.99 21.74
CA LEU A 616 4.99 27.50 21.55
C LEU A 616 4.51 28.21 22.82
N LEU A 617 3.74 29.29 22.68
CA LEU A 617 3.12 30.00 23.79
C LEU A 617 1.82 29.30 24.18
N LEU A 618 1.77 28.72 25.39
CA LEU A 618 0.57 28.24 26.04
C LEU A 618 -0.07 29.40 26.82
N ARG A 619 -1.36 29.64 26.58
CA ARG A 619 -2.21 30.55 27.35
C ARG A 619 -3.31 29.75 28.02
N ARG A 620 -3.51 29.97 29.31
CA ARG A 620 -4.58 29.34 30.11
C ARG A 620 -5.76 30.28 30.27
N SER A 621 -6.87 29.73 30.77
CA SER A 621 -8.09 30.49 31.05
C SER A 621 -7.91 31.59 32.10
N ASP A 622 -6.95 31.45 33.03
CA ASP A 622 -6.59 32.45 34.04
C ASP A 622 -5.71 33.59 33.50
N GLY A 623 -5.39 33.58 32.19
CA GLY A 623 -4.52 34.55 31.54
C GLY A 623 -3.03 34.27 31.68
N SER A 624 -2.64 33.27 32.47
CA SER A 624 -1.23 32.88 32.62
C SER A 624 -0.65 32.36 31.31
N LYS A 625 0.65 32.64 31.13
CA LYS A 625 1.42 32.29 29.92
C LYS A 625 2.58 31.39 30.28
N GLN A 626 2.89 30.42 29.42
CA GLN A 626 4.07 29.58 29.54
C GLN A 626 4.61 29.20 28.15
N ILE A 627 5.93 29.16 28.00
CA ILE A 627 6.57 28.62 26.80
C ILE A 627 6.68 27.10 26.92
N VAL A 628 6.10 26.38 25.96
CA VAL A 628 6.15 24.92 25.82
C VAL A 628 7.22 24.57 24.80
N LYS A 629 8.31 23.94 25.25
CA LYS A 629 9.44 23.55 24.39
C LYS A 629 9.29 22.15 23.79
N LYS A 630 8.54 21.24 24.44
CA LYS A 630 8.38 19.84 24.02
C LYS A 630 6.92 19.41 24.20
N THR A 631 6.39 18.66 23.23
CA THR A 631 5.04 18.07 23.26
C THR A 631 5.04 16.57 22.91
N ASN A 632 6.19 15.92 23.04
CA ASN A 632 6.41 14.53 22.63
C ASN A 632 5.60 13.50 23.45
N GLN A 633 5.18 13.85 24.66
CA GLN A 633 4.25 13.04 25.45
C GLN A 633 2.83 13.57 25.30
N ALA A 634 1.85 12.69 25.07
CA ALA A 634 0.45 13.10 24.96
C ALA A 634 -0.06 13.81 26.23
N SER A 635 0.52 13.53 27.40
CA SER A 635 0.20 14.16 28.69
C SER A 635 0.74 15.58 28.87
N TRP A 636 1.47 16.14 27.89
CA TRP A 636 2.11 17.46 28.04
C TRP A 636 1.17 18.57 28.54
N PRO A 637 -0.13 18.66 28.19
CA PRO A 637 -0.96 19.74 28.72
C PRO A 637 -1.18 19.58 30.23
N SER A 638 -1.39 18.36 30.71
CA SER A 638 -1.54 18.05 32.14
C SER A 638 -0.23 18.36 32.89
N GLU A 639 0.92 18.03 32.31
CA GLU A 639 2.26 18.37 32.85
C GLU A 639 2.54 19.89 32.87
N LYS A 640 1.79 20.67 32.09
CA LYS A 640 1.78 22.14 32.12
C LYS A 640 0.60 22.69 32.91
N GLY A 641 -0.01 21.90 33.80
CA GLY A 641 -1.02 22.36 34.74
C GLY A 641 -2.39 22.66 34.10
N ILE A 642 -2.69 22.13 32.92
CA ILE A 642 -4.05 22.18 32.37
C ILE A 642 -4.87 21.04 33.00
N GLY A 643 -5.86 21.40 33.80
CA GLY A 643 -6.79 20.47 34.43
C GLY A 643 -8.00 20.10 33.55
N PRO A 644 -8.84 19.16 34.02
CA PRO A 644 -10.13 18.89 33.39
C PRO A 644 -10.99 20.15 33.26
N ARG A 645 -11.68 20.26 32.13
CA ARG A 645 -12.57 21.34 31.69
C ARG A 645 -11.91 22.72 31.58
N GLN A 646 -10.60 22.83 31.74
CA GLN A 646 -9.88 24.09 31.58
C GLN A 646 -9.54 24.33 30.10
N PRO A 647 -10.05 25.41 29.48
CA PRO A 647 -9.66 25.78 28.14
C PRO A 647 -8.20 26.24 28.09
N TYR A 648 -7.52 25.92 27.01
CA TYR A 648 -6.17 26.37 26.73
C TYR A 648 -5.99 26.75 25.27
N THR A 649 -4.99 27.59 25.01
CA THR A 649 -4.55 27.97 23.66
C THR A 649 -3.05 27.78 23.55
N LEU A 650 -2.61 27.00 22.57
CA LEU A 650 -1.20 26.83 22.21
C LEU A 650 -0.94 27.54 20.87
N GLN A 651 0.03 28.44 20.80
CA GLN A 651 0.29 29.26 19.62
C GLN A 651 1.78 29.33 19.28
N GLY A 652 2.10 29.26 17.99
CA GLY A 652 3.48 29.40 17.51
C GLY A 652 3.56 29.82 16.05
N TYR A 653 4.78 30.16 15.64
CA TYR A 653 5.18 30.42 14.27
C TYR A 653 6.14 29.33 13.82
N PHE A 654 6.09 28.98 12.53
CA PHE A 654 6.96 28.00 11.92
C PHE A 654 7.30 28.41 10.48
N GLN A 655 8.38 27.85 9.94
CA GLN A 655 8.75 28.03 8.54
C GLN A 655 8.37 26.81 7.71
N VAL A 656 7.86 27.08 6.53
CA VAL A 656 7.64 26.12 5.45
C VAL A 656 8.75 26.33 4.42
N PRO A 657 9.64 25.34 4.22
CA PRO A 657 10.81 25.49 3.35
C PRO A 657 10.48 25.41 1.86
N THR A 658 9.34 24.84 1.48
CA THR A 658 8.91 24.66 0.09
C THR A 658 7.40 24.63 0.00
N GLU A 659 6.81 25.18 -1.07
CA GLU A 659 5.37 25.05 -1.31
C GLU A 659 4.98 23.58 -1.55
N ASP A 660 4.10 23.04 -0.69
CA ASP A 660 3.55 21.68 -0.78
C ASP A 660 2.29 21.58 0.10
N VAL A 661 1.62 20.42 0.08
CA VAL A 661 0.61 20.04 1.07
C VAL A 661 1.30 19.41 2.28
N TYR A 662 1.26 20.10 3.41
CA TYR A 662 1.74 19.62 4.70
C TYR A 662 0.57 18.99 5.47
N GLN A 663 0.89 18.27 6.53
CA GLN A 663 -0.08 17.63 7.39
C GLN A 663 0.11 18.04 8.84
N PHE A 664 -1.00 18.35 9.51
CA PHE A 664 -1.11 18.26 10.96
C PHE A 664 -1.73 16.92 11.35
N GLN A 665 -1.19 16.31 12.40
CA GLN A 665 -1.78 15.14 13.05
C GLN A 665 -2.22 15.53 14.45
N LEU A 666 -3.50 15.29 14.74
CA LEU A 666 -4.09 15.71 16.01
C LEU A 666 -4.91 14.57 16.60
N ALA A 667 -4.54 14.14 17.80
CA ALA A 667 -5.37 13.30 18.66
C ALA A 667 -5.54 13.97 20.01
N VAL A 668 -6.79 14.22 20.39
CA VAL A 668 -7.15 14.90 21.64
C VAL A 668 -8.29 14.15 22.33
N ASN A 669 -8.29 14.04 23.65
CA ASN A 669 -9.40 13.42 24.41
C ASN A 669 -10.45 14.45 24.84
N GLY A 670 -10.81 15.36 23.93
CA GLY A 670 -11.70 16.48 24.20
C GLY A 670 -12.00 17.28 22.93
N GLN A 671 -12.49 18.50 23.13
CA GLN A 671 -12.74 19.44 22.06
C GLN A 671 -11.43 20.10 21.60
N ALA A 672 -11.29 20.34 20.30
CA ALA A 672 -10.17 21.10 19.76
C ALA A 672 -10.54 21.86 18.49
N GLN A 673 -9.92 23.02 18.32
CA GLN A 673 -9.96 23.82 17.10
C GLN A 673 -8.54 24.15 16.66
N LEU A 674 -8.23 23.91 15.39
CA LEU A 674 -6.94 24.27 14.79
C LEU A 674 -7.12 25.45 13.85
N TRP A 675 -6.29 26.46 14.04
CA TRP A 675 -6.27 27.69 13.27
C TRP A 675 -4.91 27.88 12.62
N ILE A 676 -4.91 28.16 11.32
CA ILE A 676 -3.73 28.47 10.53
C ILE A 676 -3.90 29.88 9.99
N ASP A 677 -2.94 30.73 10.30
CA ASP A 677 -2.92 32.13 9.89
C ASP A 677 -4.20 32.93 10.16
N GLY A 678 -4.93 32.56 11.23
CA GLY A 678 -6.18 33.20 11.62
C GLY A 678 -7.44 32.61 10.97
N LYS A 679 -7.31 31.55 10.16
CA LYS A 679 -8.43 30.79 9.60
C LYS A 679 -8.56 29.42 10.28
N GLN A 680 -9.77 29.06 10.72
CA GLN A 680 -10.04 27.73 11.26
C GLN A 680 -9.95 26.70 10.14
N VAL A 681 -9.16 25.64 10.35
CA VAL A 681 -8.97 24.54 9.38
C VAL A 681 -9.48 23.20 9.90
N PHE A 682 -9.70 23.08 11.21
CA PHE A 682 -10.21 21.86 11.82
C PHE A 682 -10.94 22.15 13.13
N GLU A 683 -11.96 21.34 13.40
CA GLU A 683 -12.73 21.34 14.63
C GLU A 683 -13.12 19.91 15.01
N LYS A 684 -13.12 19.64 16.31
CA LYS A 684 -13.54 18.38 16.91
C LYS A 684 -14.28 18.66 18.20
N GLU A 685 -15.44 18.03 18.36
CA GLU A 685 -16.27 18.17 19.57
C GLU A 685 -16.39 16.88 20.39
N SER A 686 -15.79 15.78 19.94
CA SER A 686 -15.86 14.47 20.59
C SER A 686 -14.75 14.24 21.62
N PRO A 687 -14.99 13.57 22.76
CA PRO A 687 -13.94 13.18 23.71
C PRO A 687 -13.10 11.98 23.26
N ALA A 688 -13.44 11.31 22.15
CA ALA A 688 -12.72 10.13 21.68
C ALA A 688 -11.29 10.48 21.23
N TYR A 689 -10.29 9.72 21.71
CA TYR A 689 -8.88 9.96 21.40
C TYR A 689 -8.48 9.24 20.11
N HIS A 690 -8.79 9.85 18.96
CA HIS A 690 -8.48 9.32 17.63
C HIS A 690 -7.57 10.27 16.86
N PHE A 691 -6.72 9.71 15.99
CA PHE A 691 -5.89 10.49 15.08
C PHE A 691 -6.73 11.12 13.98
N ASN A 692 -6.52 12.42 13.78
CA ASN A 692 -7.08 13.21 12.68
C ASN A 692 -5.94 13.73 11.82
N TYR A 693 -6.08 13.57 10.50
CA TYR A 693 -5.09 13.97 9.50
C TYR A 693 -5.62 15.20 8.78
N ILE A 694 -4.96 16.34 8.98
CA ILE A 694 -5.46 17.64 8.52
C ILE A 694 -4.47 18.17 7.46
N PRO A 695 -4.79 18.01 6.16
CA PRO A 695 -3.96 18.56 5.09
C PRO A 695 -4.08 20.08 5.03
N VAL A 696 -2.95 20.76 4.93
CA VAL A 696 -2.87 22.21 4.75
C VAL A 696 -1.82 22.51 3.70
N ALA A 697 -2.24 23.14 2.60
CA ALA A 697 -1.32 23.64 1.59
C ALA A 697 -0.71 24.97 2.06
N PHE A 698 0.60 25.12 1.90
CA PHE A 698 1.35 26.30 2.28
C PHE A 698 2.22 26.78 1.14
N ARG A 699 2.36 28.10 0.96
CA ARG A 699 3.47 28.66 0.22
C ARG A 699 4.76 28.59 1.05
N GLU A 700 5.91 28.71 0.41
CA GLU A 700 7.18 28.84 1.12
C GLU A 700 7.20 30.12 1.98
N GLY A 701 7.61 30.00 3.25
CA GLY A 701 7.78 31.14 4.16
C GLY A 701 7.26 30.92 5.58
N TRP A 702 6.96 32.01 6.28
CA TRP A 702 6.50 31.99 7.67
C TRP A 702 4.99 31.84 7.77
N HIS A 703 4.56 30.97 8.70
CA HIS A 703 3.16 30.74 9.03
C HIS A 703 2.95 30.71 10.55
N GLN A 704 1.71 30.86 10.96
CA GLN A 704 1.28 30.84 12.35
C GLN A 704 0.25 29.74 12.57
N VAL A 705 0.43 28.99 13.66
CA VAL A 705 -0.51 27.98 14.14
C VAL A 705 -1.08 28.37 15.50
N GLN A 706 -2.35 28.05 15.71
CA GLN A 706 -3.01 28.12 17.00
C GLN A 706 -3.90 26.89 17.20
N LEU A 707 -3.65 26.14 18.28
CA LEU A 707 -4.51 25.05 18.74
C LEU A 707 -5.26 25.53 19.99
N ARG A 708 -6.59 25.50 19.95
CA ARG A 708 -7.43 25.69 21.14
C ARG A 708 -7.99 24.35 21.55
N GLY A 709 -8.09 24.09 22.84
CA GLY A 709 -8.68 22.85 23.32
C GLY A 709 -9.24 22.92 24.72
N THR A 710 -10.12 21.98 25.02
CA THR A 710 -10.63 21.69 26.36
C THR A 710 -10.98 20.20 26.43
N SER A 711 -10.89 19.59 27.61
CA SER A 711 -11.16 18.17 27.79
C SER A 711 -11.99 17.96 29.03
N PRO A 712 -13.04 17.14 29.02
CA PRO A 712 -13.78 16.80 30.25
C PRO A 712 -12.94 15.97 31.24
N TYR A 713 -11.81 15.41 30.78
CA TYR A 713 -10.86 14.61 31.55
C TYR A 713 -9.49 15.31 31.65
N ALA A 714 -8.52 14.67 32.32
CA ALA A 714 -7.12 15.09 32.23
C ALA A 714 -6.68 15.15 30.74
N PRO A 715 -6.26 16.32 30.22
CA PRO A 715 -6.05 16.52 28.80
C PRO A 715 -4.86 15.71 28.30
N ARG A 716 -5.10 14.98 27.21
CA ARG A 716 -4.14 14.27 26.38
C ARG A 716 -4.19 14.82 24.97
N VAL A 717 -3.04 15.22 24.44
CA VAL A 717 -2.89 15.86 23.13
C VAL A 717 -1.64 15.34 22.44
N HIS A 718 -1.81 14.59 21.36
CA HIS A 718 -0.78 14.41 20.36
C HIS A 718 -0.98 15.46 19.26
N PHE A 719 0.04 16.29 19.03
CA PHE A 719 0.01 17.33 18.02
C PHE A 719 1.32 17.37 17.25
N ALA A 720 1.28 16.93 15.99
CA ALA A 720 2.43 16.83 15.12
C ALA A 720 2.20 17.57 13.79
N PHE A 721 3.29 17.99 13.15
CA PHE A 721 3.31 18.75 11.90
C PHE A 721 4.47 18.33 10.99
N GLY A 722 4.25 18.26 9.69
CA GLY A 722 5.33 18.02 8.71
C GLY A 722 4.88 17.96 7.26
N GLY A 723 5.88 18.02 6.37
CA GLY A 723 5.70 17.91 4.91
C GLY A 723 6.29 16.57 4.46
N PRO A 724 7.57 16.29 4.76
CA PRO A 724 8.10 14.94 4.85
C PRO A 724 7.95 14.38 6.27
N GLY A 725 7.18 13.31 6.42
CA GLY A 725 6.85 12.77 7.74
C GLY A 725 6.14 13.80 8.63
N THR A 726 6.00 13.49 9.92
CA THR A 726 5.40 14.39 10.92
C THR A 726 6.18 14.29 12.22
N GLN A 727 6.39 15.42 12.89
CA GLN A 727 7.06 15.48 14.18
C GLN A 727 6.21 16.27 15.17
N THR A 728 6.27 15.90 16.44
CA THR A 728 5.56 16.62 17.50
C THR A 728 6.00 18.09 17.54
N VAL A 729 5.04 19.00 17.73
CA VAL A 729 5.35 20.44 17.67
C VAL A 729 6.22 20.86 18.87
N GLY A 730 7.24 21.67 18.65
CA GLY A 730 8.17 22.01 19.72
C GLY A 730 9.24 23.01 19.32
N ALA A 731 10.18 23.25 20.23
CA ALA A 731 11.23 24.25 20.10
C ALA A 731 12.18 24.01 18.92
N ASP A 732 12.24 22.81 18.37
CA ASP A 732 13.11 22.50 17.22
C ASP A 732 12.64 23.21 15.96
N ARG A 733 11.32 23.34 15.76
CA ARG A 733 10.71 23.87 14.52
C ARG A 733 9.79 25.08 14.73
N PHE A 734 9.36 25.31 15.97
CA PHE A 734 8.41 26.38 16.31
C PHE A 734 9.07 27.47 17.15
N ARG A 735 8.54 28.67 16.97
CA ARG A 735 8.95 29.88 17.69
C ARG A 735 7.70 30.59 18.21
N CYS A 736 7.78 31.26 19.35
CA CYS A 736 6.68 32.07 19.86
C CYS A 736 7.16 33.43 20.36
N ARG A 737 6.21 34.35 20.54
CA ARG A 737 6.43 35.61 21.25
C ARG A 737 6.05 35.37 22.72
N PRO A 738 6.96 35.64 23.68
CA PRO A 738 6.70 35.41 25.10
C PRO A 738 5.48 36.17 25.65
#